data_AF-A0A2S0KUQ3-F1
#
_entry.id   AF-A0A2S0KUQ3-F1
#
_cell.length_a   1.000
_cell.length_b   1.000
_cell.length_c   1.000
_cell.angle_alpha   90.00
_cell.angle_beta   90.00
_cell.angle_gamma   90.00
#
_symmetry.space_group_name_H-M   'P 1'
#
loop_
_entity.id
_entity.type
_entity.pdbx_description
1 polymer ?
#
loop_
_entity_poly.entity_id
_entity_poly.type
_entity_poly.pdbx_seq_one_letter_code
_entity_poly.pdbx_strand_id
1 'polypeptide(L)'
;MPKITSSRYIEVMTPWLDKLPEYLRQCEFDPSLSCYGTGESAHWPTQSNCNVFAALAVLSEAPELPEKQRLELRGTALSLLRYAMATHVTGRIPATDGKSWGHHWISVLGLERMSHGVNAIREHLTEGDCAALRNLMISESDWLLDEYPVEADMLGNSGRNKPESNIWNGGILLRTALDYPDAPRAAEYREKATKFLLNGLSHPLDAADETRYNGRPAREYHVGFNFTPNWSLDHHWYLNVGYMVICLSNLAMLHFYCRERGFEPPPELYRHADDLWRLVKACTFRDGRLLRIGGDTRARYTYCQNYAIPMWLFAADALGDRDAAEFEKGWLDIVRREAAANGDGGFYSRRLAQIAGVSYYYFTRLESDAVLCLSYGAYWRRKFALPDDSPEFPVNPPFSWQDEYHGATFLRDGNAARSFVWHAAQGPAGVCVPADRSDMAEWQNNLRGEIRSSCTPQSTHGRSSHTLFPGGFLNSGVSEWEERNPQGEGEGVYAYARHRTACAALPDGKTMLFLEYAVMTKEATIDEIKGMSLKMPNDLFNGGKRVYRAPGNVEIELPGNPGSTDSRTVSSDRLSIDGALNVYSLYGSDTLTIRRPASREIVIHRKNGPWMYSLYADEICNTYRSGCGRVRPGTVVLDGGYAVAAGGELETPVFRRLPQNGLLRMVEFRNESGRWLFAANFGEEAAAPQLPAGAALLAGSLKPGRAALWQL
;
A
#
# COMPACT_ATOMS: atom_id res chain seq x y z
N MET A 1 21.51 15.09 -6.68
CA MET A 1 21.27 13.66 -7.01
C MET A 1 21.34 13.50 -8.53
N PRO A 2 21.88 12.39 -9.05
CA PRO A 2 21.99 12.17 -10.50
C PRO A 2 20.62 12.12 -11.17
N LYS A 3 20.57 12.48 -12.46
CA LYS A 3 19.37 12.36 -13.31
C LYS A 3 18.87 10.91 -13.34
N ILE A 4 17.58 10.72 -13.55
CA ILE A 4 16.99 9.39 -13.71
C ILE A 4 17.10 8.98 -15.19
N THR A 5 17.71 7.83 -15.47
CA THR A 5 18.04 7.37 -16.83
C THR A 5 17.85 5.86 -16.96
N SER A 6 17.76 5.36 -18.21
CA SER A 6 17.77 3.91 -18.49
C SER A 6 18.95 3.21 -17.80
N SER A 7 20.16 3.75 -17.93
CA SER A 7 21.38 3.10 -17.42
C SER A 7 21.37 2.92 -15.90
N ARG A 8 20.75 3.82 -15.14
CA ARG A 8 20.60 3.66 -13.68
C ARG A 8 19.70 2.48 -13.32
N TYR A 9 18.68 2.19 -14.12
CA TYR A 9 17.87 0.99 -13.94
C TYR A 9 18.70 -0.27 -14.22
N ILE A 10 19.45 -0.28 -15.33
CA ILE A 10 20.31 -1.41 -15.70
C ILE A 10 21.35 -1.68 -14.60
N GLU A 11 21.96 -0.64 -14.02
CA GLU A 11 22.90 -0.76 -12.89
C GLU A 11 22.26 -1.49 -11.70
N VAL A 12 21.02 -1.16 -11.34
CA VAL A 12 20.31 -1.80 -10.22
C VAL A 12 19.85 -3.22 -10.55
N MET A 13 19.51 -3.51 -11.80
CA MET A 13 19.07 -4.84 -12.24
C MET A 13 20.23 -5.84 -12.41
N THR A 14 21.42 -5.37 -12.80
CA THR A 14 22.54 -6.23 -13.20
C THR A 14 22.99 -7.21 -12.11
N PRO A 15 23.15 -6.81 -10.82
CA PRO A 15 23.54 -7.74 -9.75
C PRO A 15 22.54 -8.89 -9.54
N TRP A 16 21.27 -8.71 -9.89
CA TRP A 16 20.27 -9.77 -9.75
C TRP A 16 20.49 -10.95 -10.70
N LEU A 17 21.24 -10.75 -11.78
CA LEU A 17 21.61 -11.82 -12.70
C LEU A 17 22.48 -12.89 -12.04
N ASP A 18 23.23 -12.56 -10.99
CA ASP A 18 24.00 -13.52 -10.20
C ASP A 18 23.09 -14.42 -9.35
N LYS A 19 21.91 -13.91 -8.97
CA LYS A 19 20.90 -14.63 -8.17
C LYS A 19 19.96 -15.48 -9.03
N LEU A 20 19.69 -15.05 -10.27
CA LEU A 20 18.76 -15.68 -11.20
C LEU A 20 18.92 -17.21 -11.34
N PRO A 21 20.14 -17.79 -11.43
CA PRO A 21 20.32 -19.23 -11.56
C PRO A 21 19.67 -20.06 -10.43
N GLU A 22 19.54 -19.50 -9.21
CA GLU A 22 18.87 -20.18 -8.08
C GLU A 22 17.35 -20.37 -8.30
N TYR A 23 16.77 -19.61 -9.22
CA TYR A 23 15.32 -19.60 -9.49
C TYR A 23 14.94 -20.18 -10.85
N LEU A 24 15.91 -20.41 -11.74
CA LEU A 24 15.66 -21.03 -13.03
C LEU A 24 15.64 -22.56 -12.92
N ARG A 25 14.67 -23.16 -13.59
CA ARG A 25 14.53 -24.61 -13.70
C ARG A 25 14.39 -24.99 -15.16
N GLN A 26 14.98 -26.12 -15.53
CA GLN A 26 14.76 -26.72 -16.83
C GLN A 26 13.40 -27.43 -16.83
N CYS A 27 12.64 -27.31 -17.91
CA CYS A 27 11.35 -27.98 -18.03
C CYS A 27 11.54 -29.50 -18.23
N GLU A 28 10.86 -30.31 -17.43
CA GLU A 28 10.92 -31.77 -17.53
C GLU A 28 10.21 -32.32 -18.78
N PHE A 29 9.19 -31.61 -19.28
CA PHE A 29 8.42 -32.01 -20.47
C PHE A 29 9.07 -31.58 -21.78
N ASP A 30 9.93 -30.56 -21.74
CA ASP A 30 10.73 -30.11 -22.88
C ASP A 30 12.05 -29.48 -22.40
N PRO A 31 13.17 -30.22 -22.43
CA PRO A 31 14.46 -29.73 -21.95
C PRO A 31 15.02 -28.52 -22.69
N SER A 32 14.45 -28.12 -23.84
CA SER A 32 14.82 -26.87 -24.52
C SER A 32 14.25 -25.62 -23.84
N LEU A 33 13.30 -25.80 -22.91
CA LEU A 33 12.60 -24.72 -22.22
C LEU A 33 13.04 -24.62 -20.75
N SER A 34 12.92 -23.40 -20.23
CA SER A 34 13.19 -23.08 -18.83
C SER A 34 11.98 -22.36 -18.24
N CYS A 35 11.80 -22.49 -16.93
CA CYS A 35 10.80 -21.74 -16.17
C CYS A 35 11.42 -21.08 -14.94
N TYR A 36 10.77 -20.05 -14.43
CA TYR A 36 11.15 -19.35 -13.20
C TYR A 36 10.29 -19.79 -12.01
N GLY A 37 10.91 -19.92 -10.83
CA GLY A 37 10.22 -20.24 -9.59
C GLY A 37 9.72 -21.68 -9.57
N THR A 38 8.42 -21.89 -9.29
CA THR A 38 7.85 -23.25 -9.27
C THR A 38 7.52 -23.78 -10.67
N GLY A 39 7.29 -22.89 -11.64
CA GLY A 39 6.85 -23.26 -13.00
C GLY A 39 5.42 -23.83 -13.05
N GLU A 40 4.63 -23.72 -12.00
CA GLU A 40 3.30 -24.33 -11.93
C GLU A 40 2.26 -23.53 -12.74
N SER A 41 1.12 -24.15 -13.06
CA SER A 41 0.02 -23.52 -13.81
C SER A 41 -0.73 -22.41 -13.06
N ALA A 42 -0.47 -22.23 -11.76
CA ALA A 42 -1.14 -21.22 -10.95
C ALA A 42 -0.77 -19.79 -11.38
N HIS A 43 -1.67 -18.85 -11.08
CA HIS A 43 -1.57 -17.45 -11.55
C HIS A 43 -0.24 -16.78 -11.23
N TRP A 44 0.27 -16.87 -9.99
CA TRP A 44 1.50 -16.16 -9.65
C TRP A 44 2.77 -16.76 -10.25
N PRO A 45 2.97 -18.09 -10.31
CA PRO A 45 4.10 -18.69 -11.02
C PRO A 45 4.15 -18.28 -12.49
N THR A 46 3.05 -18.42 -13.22
CA THR A 46 2.97 -17.97 -14.63
C THR A 46 3.33 -16.51 -14.75
N GLN A 47 2.70 -15.64 -13.94
CA GLN A 47 3.01 -14.21 -13.98
C GLN A 47 4.47 -13.91 -13.58
N SER A 48 5.05 -14.64 -12.63
CA SER A 48 6.46 -14.45 -12.23
C SER A 48 7.41 -14.88 -13.35
N ASN A 49 7.07 -15.94 -14.08
CA ASN A 49 7.78 -16.33 -15.30
C ASN A 49 7.72 -15.22 -16.37
N CYS A 50 6.52 -14.67 -16.61
CA CYS A 50 6.32 -13.54 -17.54
C CYS A 50 7.09 -12.27 -17.10
N ASN A 51 7.10 -11.97 -15.79
CA ASN A 51 7.84 -10.87 -15.20
C ASN A 51 9.35 -10.98 -15.51
N VAL A 52 9.93 -12.15 -15.26
CA VAL A 52 11.37 -12.40 -15.46
C VAL A 52 11.70 -12.44 -16.95
N PHE A 53 10.87 -13.07 -17.77
CA PHE A 53 11.00 -12.98 -19.23
C PHE A 53 11.15 -11.52 -19.68
N ALA A 54 10.24 -10.63 -19.26
CA ALA A 54 10.25 -9.26 -19.73
C ALA A 54 11.48 -8.49 -19.26
N ALA A 55 11.92 -8.70 -18.02
CA ALA A 55 13.13 -8.09 -17.51
C ALA A 55 14.39 -8.53 -18.28
N LEU A 56 14.51 -9.83 -18.57
CA LEU A 56 15.66 -10.36 -19.32
C LEU A 56 15.63 -9.92 -20.79
N ALA A 57 14.45 -9.81 -21.40
CA ALA A 57 14.27 -9.25 -22.75
C ALA A 57 14.72 -7.78 -22.82
N VAL A 58 14.45 -6.98 -21.79
CA VAL A 58 14.92 -5.59 -21.73
C VAL A 58 16.45 -5.51 -21.53
N LEU A 59 17.00 -6.37 -20.66
CA LEU A 59 18.44 -6.44 -20.40
C LEU A 59 19.21 -6.96 -21.62
N SER A 60 18.67 -7.88 -22.42
CA SER A 60 19.34 -8.37 -23.62
C SER A 60 19.54 -7.26 -24.68
N GLU A 61 18.73 -6.21 -24.64
CA GLU A 61 18.84 -5.05 -25.52
C GLU A 61 19.48 -3.83 -24.84
N ALA A 62 20.06 -3.99 -23.64
CA ALA A 62 20.72 -2.91 -22.91
C ALA A 62 22.17 -2.73 -23.38
N PRO A 63 22.54 -1.64 -24.09
CA PRO A 63 23.89 -1.45 -24.62
C PRO A 63 24.98 -1.37 -23.55
N GLU A 64 24.60 -1.15 -22.29
CA GLU A 64 25.49 -1.16 -21.12
C GLU A 64 26.07 -2.56 -20.82
N LEU A 65 25.43 -3.63 -21.30
CA LEU A 65 25.87 -5.00 -21.06
C LEU A 65 26.74 -5.55 -22.22
N PRO A 66 27.76 -6.37 -21.90
CA PRO A 66 28.57 -7.06 -22.91
C PRO A 66 27.72 -7.89 -23.88
N GLU A 67 28.09 -7.89 -25.16
CA GLU A 67 27.35 -8.60 -26.22
C GLU A 67 27.11 -10.08 -25.91
N LYS A 68 28.12 -10.79 -25.41
CA LYS A 68 27.98 -12.20 -25.01
C LYS A 68 26.88 -12.38 -23.96
N GLN A 69 26.87 -11.54 -22.92
CA GLN A 69 25.87 -11.59 -21.87
C GLN A 69 24.48 -11.26 -22.42
N ARG A 70 24.37 -10.27 -23.31
CA ARG A 70 23.12 -9.93 -24.00
C ARG A 70 22.54 -11.11 -24.78
N LEU A 71 23.38 -11.86 -25.50
CA LEU A 71 22.96 -13.07 -26.23
C LEU A 71 22.46 -14.18 -25.30
N GLU A 72 23.14 -14.43 -24.18
CA GLU A 72 22.75 -15.41 -23.17
C GLU A 72 21.40 -15.03 -22.51
N LEU A 73 21.24 -13.75 -22.15
CA LEU A 73 20.00 -13.22 -21.58
C LEU A 73 18.84 -13.33 -22.58
N ARG A 74 19.08 -13.03 -23.86
CA ARG A 74 18.07 -13.18 -24.93
C ARG A 74 17.63 -14.63 -25.07
N GLY A 75 18.57 -15.57 -25.08
CA GLY A 75 18.28 -17.00 -25.14
C GLY A 75 17.41 -17.46 -23.96
N THR A 76 17.73 -17.00 -22.76
CA THR A 76 16.95 -17.28 -21.54
C THR A 76 15.55 -16.65 -21.61
N ALA A 77 15.45 -15.39 -22.05
CA ALA A 77 14.17 -14.68 -22.20
C ALA A 77 13.24 -15.41 -23.20
N LEU A 78 13.77 -15.81 -24.37
CA LEU A 78 13.03 -16.59 -25.35
C LEU A 78 12.57 -17.94 -24.79
N SER A 79 13.43 -18.62 -24.02
CA SER A 79 13.09 -19.88 -23.36
C SER A 79 11.92 -19.72 -22.39
N LEU A 80 11.92 -18.67 -21.56
CA LEU A 80 10.84 -18.36 -20.61
C LEU A 80 9.52 -17.97 -21.30
N LEU A 81 9.60 -17.16 -22.37
CA LEU A 81 8.41 -16.79 -23.18
C LEU A 81 7.80 -18.03 -23.83
N ARG A 82 8.63 -18.87 -24.44
CA ARG A 82 8.20 -20.13 -25.06
C ARG A 82 7.63 -21.09 -24.03
N TYR A 83 8.18 -21.16 -22.83
CA TYR A 83 7.59 -21.92 -21.73
C TYR A 83 6.17 -21.44 -21.38
N ALA A 84 5.97 -20.12 -21.23
CA ALA A 84 4.65 -19.57 -20.95
C ALA A 84 3.65 -19.93 -22.06
N MET A 85 4.02 -19.77 -23.33
CA MET A 85 3.14 -20.13 -24.46
C MET A 85 2.90 -21.65 -24.56
N ALA A 86 3.92 -22.47 -24.32
CA ALA A 86 3.83 -23.92 -24.47
C ALA A 86 2.99 -24.59 -23.36
N THR A 87 2.86 -23.94 -22.20
CA THR A 87 2.09 -24.41 -21.03
C THR A 87 0.70 -23.78 -20.88
N HIS A 88 0.37 -22.83 -21.76
CA HIS A 88 -0.98 -22.27 -21.86
C HIS A 88 -1.98 -23.35 -22.33
N VAL A 89 -3.30 -23.13 -22.17
CA VAL A 89 -4.35 -24.04 -22.67
C VAL A 89 -4.33 -24.23 -24.20
N THR A 90 -3.73 -23.30 -24.94
CA THR A 90 -3.46 -23.44 -26.40
C THR A 90 -2.10 -24.08 -26.71
N GLY A 91 -1.32 -24.37 -25.68
CA GLY A 91 0.03 -24.89 -25.75
C GLY A 91 0.06 -26.40 -26.00
N ARG A 92 1.28 -26.95 -25.98
CA ARG A 92 1.54 -28.37 -26.33
C ARG A 92 2.02 -29.23 -25.17
N ILE A 93 2.37 -28.64 -24.03
CA ILE A 93 2.87 -29.36 -22.86
C ILE A 93 2.17 -28.85 -21.59
N PRO A 94 2.14 -29.64 -20.50
CA PRO A 94 1.71 -29.14 -19.20
C PRO A 94 2.81 -28.30 -18.52
N ALA A 95 2.39 -27.45 -17.58
CA ALA A 95 3.24 -26.84 -16.57
C ALA A 95 3.78 -27.88 -15.58
N THR A 96 4.65 -27.49 -14.65
CA THR A 96 5.33 -28.45 -13.74
C THR A 96 4.39 -29.21 -12.80
N ASP A 97 3.18 -28.73 -12.58
CA ASP A 97 2.12 -29.38 -11.81
C ASP A 97 1.21 -30.30 -12.66
N GLY A 98 1.57 -30.54 -13.93
CA GLY A 98 0.81 -31.41 -14.83
C GLY A 98 -0.44 -30.77 -15.43
N LYS A 99 -0.66 -29.45 -15.25
CA LYS A 99 -1.83 -28.71 -15.73
C LYS A 99 -1.45 -27.63 -16.74
N SER A 100 -2.44 -27.04 -17.41
CA SER A 100 -2.26 -25.85 -18.25
C SER A 100 -2.82 -24.62 -17.57
N TRP A 101 -2.26 -23.45 -17.88
CA TRP A 101 -2.75 -22.16 -17.41
C TRP A 101 -3.53 -21.42 -18.52
N GLY A 102 -4.38 -20.48 -18.14
CA GLY A 102 -5.15 -19.63 -19.06
C GLY A 102 -6.63 -19.58 -18.71
N HIS A 103 -7.41 -18.77 -19.42
CA HIS A 103 -8.88 -18.70 -19.32
C HIS A 103 -9.37 -18.40 -17.90
N HIS A 104 -8.82 -17.33 -17.32
CA HIS A 104 -9.18 -16.88 -15.99
C HIS A 104 -9.03 -15.36 -15.87
N TRP A 105 -9.78 -14.71 -14.96
CA TRP A 105 -9.82 -13.24 -14.83
C TRP A 105 -8.47 -12.53 -14.58
N ILE A 106 -7.45 -13.29 -14.19
CA ILE A 106 -6.11 -12.79 -13.84
C ILE A 106 -5.01 -13.46 -14.68
N SER A 107 -5.32 -14.39 -15.58
CA SER A 107 -4.30 -15.04 -16.43
C SER A 107 -3.59 -13.99 -17.29
N VAL A 108 -4.38 -13.08 -17.84
CA VAL A 108 -3.95 -11.98 -18.71
C VAL A 108 -3.09 -10.91 -18.04
N LEU A 109 -3.10 -10.78 -16.71
CA LEU A 109 -2.28 -9.77 -16.02
C LEU A 109 -0.78 -9.99 -16.29
N GLY A 110 -0.34 -11.25 -16.38
CA GLY A 110 1.06 -11.55 -16.74
C GLY A 110 1.41 -11.10 -18.15
N LEU A 111 0.46 -11.22 -19.08
CA LEU A 111 0.61 -10.84 -20.48
C LEU A 111 0.69 -9.32 -20.65
N GLU A 112 -0.19 -8.57 -19.97
CA GLU A 112 -0.10 -7.10 -19.94
C GLU A 112 1.26 -6.65 -19.43
N ARG A 113 1.67 -7.24 -18.29
CA ARG A 113 2.89 -6.82 -17.60
C ARG A 113 4.15 -7.15 -18.38
N MET A 114 4.18 -8.24 -19.14
CA MET A 114 5.37 -8.61 -19.91
C MET A 114 5.47 -7.95 -21.29
N SER A 115 4.46 -7.18 -21.70
CA SER A 115 4.31 -6.73 -23.09
C SER A 115 5.45 -5.86 -23.61
N HIS A 116 6.06 -5.01 -22.77
CA HIS A 116 7.24 -4.22 -23.16
C HIS A 116 8.46 -5.12 -23.42
N GLY A 117 8.57 -6.26 -22.72
CA GLY A 117 9.57 -7.29 -23.00
C GLY A 117 9.37 -7.94 -24.36
N VAL A 118 8.12 -8.27 -24.72
CA VAL A 118 7.79 -8.76 -26.07
C VAL A 118 8.19 -7.75 -27.14
N ASN A 119 7.93 -6.47 -26.89
CA ASN A 119 8.34 -5.40 -27.81
C ASN A 119 9.87 -5.26 -27.91
N ALA A 120 10.59 -5.41 -26.79
CA ALA A 120 12.05 -5.31 -26.76
C ALA A 120 12.73 -6.34 -27.68
N ILE A 121 12.25 -7.59 -27.70
CA ILE A 121 12.86 -8.68 -28.48
C ILE A 121 12.07 -9.06 -29.74
N ARG A 122 11.14 -8.20 -30.18
CA ARG A 122 10.20 -8.52 -31.27
C ARG A 122 10.91 -8.99 -32.56
N GLU A 123 12.04 -8.38 -32.90
CA GLU A 123 12.84 -8.71 -34.08
C GLU A 123 13.54 -10.08 -34.00
N HIS A 124 13.55 -10.70 -32.81
CA HIS A 124 14.16 -12.00 -32.54
C HIS A 124 13.13 -13.13 -32.40
N LEU A 125 11.84 -12.81 -32.47
CA LEU A 125 10.77 -13.80 -32.47
C LEU A 125 10.74 -14.52 -33.82
N THR A 126 10.71 -15.86 -33.78
CA THR A 126 10.51 -16.66 -34.98
C THR A 126 9.06 -16.57 -35.47
N GLU A 127 8.79 -17.02 -36.69
CA GLU A 127 7.40 -17.15 -37.18
C GLU A 127 6.56 -18.04 -36.26
N GLY A 128 7.15 -19.12 -35.72
CA GLY A 128 6.51 -19.99 -34.75
C GLY A 128 6.18 -19.30 -33.43
N ASP A 129 7.08 -18.45 -32.92
CA ASP A 129 6.85 -17.64 -31.72
C ASP A 129 5.70 -16.64 -31.95
N CYS A 130 5.70 -15.95 -33.09
CA CYS A 130 4.65 -15.00 -33.47
C CYS A 130 3.29 -15.69 -33.61
N ALA A 131 3.23 -16.88 -34.22
CA ALA A 131 2.01 -17.67 -34.35
C ALA A 131 1.50 -18.17 -32.99
N ALA A 132 2.38 -18.67 -32.12
CA ALA A 132 2.01 -19.12 -30.78
C ALA A 132 1.48 -17.97 -29.92
N LEU A 133 2.13 -16.80 -29.96
CA LEU A 133 1.69 -15.62 -29.23
C LEU A 133 0.33 -15.15 -29.75
N ARG A 134 0.12 -15.11 -31.07
CA ARG A 134 -1.17 -14.78 -31.68
C ARG A 134 -2.28 -15.71 -31.19
N ASN A 135 -2.05 -17.02 -31.24
CA ASN A 135 -3.05 -18.02 -30.81
C ASN A 135 -3.40 -17.85 -29.33
N LEU A 136 -2.41 -17.60 -28.47
CA LEU A 136 -2.61 -17.35 -27.05
C LEU A 136 -3.44 -16.07 -26.83
N MET A 137 -3.06 -14.96 -27.46
CA MET A 137 -3.74 -13.66 -27.30
C MET A 137 -5.20 -13.71 -27.77
N ILE A 138 -5.46 -14.35 -28.92
CA ILE A 138 -6.83 -14.54 -29.43
C ILE A 138 -7.62 -15.43 -28.49
N SER A 139 -7.04 -16.55 -28.01
CA SER A 139 -7.75 -17.48 -27.11
C SER A 139 -8.13 -16.86 -25.77
N GLU A 140 -7.25 -16.06 -25.16
CA GLU A 140 -7.57 -15.32 -23.93
C GLU A 140 -8.61 -14.22 -24.20
N SER A 141 -8.54 -13.56 -25.37
CA SER A 141 -9.51 -12.53 -25.76
C SER A 141 -10.90 -13.10 -26.05
N ASP A 142 -10.98 -14.28 -26.67
CA ASP A 142 -12.24 -15.01 -26.87
C ASP A 142 -12.86 -15.39 -25.52
N TRP A 143 -12.07 -15.99 -24.62
CA TRP A 143 -12.55 -16.31 -23.28
C TRP A 143 -13.01 -15.07 -22.52
N LEU A 144 -12.25 -13.97 -22.57
CA LEU A 144 -12.65 -12.72 -21.96
C LEU A 144 -13.94 -12.18 -22.57
N LEU A 145 -14.11 -12.29 -23.88
CA LEU A 145 -15.30 -11.82 -24.59
C LEU A 145 -16.55 -12.63 -24.23
N ASP A 146 -16.42 -13.95 -24.12
CA ASP A 146 -17.55 -14.86 -23.93
C ASP A 146 -17.89 -15.10 -22.44
N GLU A 147 -16.89 -15.21 -21.58
CA GLU A 147 -17.06 -15.75 -20.23
C GLU A 147 -16.89 -14.71 -19.11
N TYR A 148 -16.10 -13.65 -19.32
CA TYR A 148 -15.77 -12.71 -18.24
C TYR A 148 -16.63 -11.43 -18.25
N PRO A 149 -17.42 -11.15 -17.20
CA PRO A 149 -18.24 -9.94 -17.14
C PRO A 149 -17.42 -8.70 -16.77
N VAL A 150 -17.92 -7.52 -17.18
CA VAL A 150 -17.47 -6.23 -16.65
C VAL A 150 -18.24 -5.98 -15.35
N GLU A 151 -17.53 -5.75 -14.26
CA GLU A 151 -18.13 -5.55 -12.93
C GLU A 151 -17.61 -4.26 -12.29
N ALA A 152 -18.49 -3.54 -11.61
CA ALA A 152 -18.10 -2.39 -10.80
C ALA A 152 -19.08 -2.25 -9.63
N ASP A 153 -18.54 -2.10 -8.43
CA ASP A 153 -19.28 -1.84 -7.20
C ASP A 153 -18.34 -1.12 -6.23
N MET A 154 -18.86 -0.14 -5.49
CA MET A 154 -18.06 0.63 -4.54
C MET A 154 -17.63 -0.24 -3.37
N LEU A 155 -18.47 -1.20 -2.96
CA LEU A 155 -18.25 -1.98 -1.77
C LEU A 155 -17.30 -3.13 -2.06
N GLY A 156 -16.11 -3.14 -1.45
CA GLY A 156 -15.15 -4.23 -1.62
C GLY A 156 -15.68 -5.58 -1.14
N ASN A 157 -16.61 -5.58 -0.18
CA ASN A 157 -17.25 -6.80 0.34
C ASN A 157 -18.27 -7.43 -0.61
N SER A 158 -18.68 -6.72 -1.67
CA SER A 158 -19.48 -7.29 -2.74
C SER A 158 -18.72 -8.31 -3.59
N GLY A 159 -17.38 -8.25 -3.58
CA GLY A 159 -16.53 -9.00 -4.52
C GLY A 159 -16.54 -8.47 -5.95
N ARG A 160 -17.27 -7.37 -6.21
CA ARG A 160 -17.43 -6.74 -7.54
C ARG A 160 -16.68 -5.40 -7.69
N ASN A 161 -15.99 -4.95 -6.65
CA ASN A 161 -15.02 -3.85 -6.77
C ASN A 161 -13.79 -4.36 -7.52
N LYS A 162 -13.71 -4.04 -8.81
CA LYS A 162 -12.74 -4.63 -9.76
C LYS A 162 -12.09 -3.59 -10.69
N PRO A 163 -11.65 -2.42 -10.20
CA PRO A 163 -11.16 -1.37 -11.07
C PRO A 163 -9.92 -1.79 -11.86
N GLU A 164 -8.91 -2.32 -11.16
CA GLU A 164 -7.67 -2.77 -11.78
C GLU A 164 -7.91 -3.94 -12.73
N SER A 165 -8.82 -4.84 -12.32
CA SER A 165 -9.18 -6.01 -13.11
C SER A 165 -9.88 -5.63 -14.41
N ASN A 166 -10.76 -4.62 -14.38
CA ASN A 166 -11.36 -4.10 -15.59
C ASN A 166 -10.29 -3.54 -16.53
N ILE A 167 -9.31 -2.80 -16.02
CA ILE A 167 -8.28 -2.16 -16.85
C ILE A 167 -7.41 -3.20 -17.57
N TRP A 168 -6.84 -4.20 -16.90
CA TRP A 168 -5.96 -5.15 -17.60
C TRP A 168 -6.72 -6.10 -18.54
N ASN A 169 -7.97 -6.45 -18.21
CA ASN A 169 -8.79 -7.30 -19.09
C ASN A 169 -9.20 -6.52 -20.35
N GLY A 170 -9.61 -5.26 -20.19
CA GLY A 170 -9.84 -4.35 -21.32
C GLY A 170 -8.57 -4.09 -22.13
N GLY A 171 -7.43 -4.01 -21.46
CA GLY A 171 -6.11 -3.85 -22.07
C GLY A 171 -5.77 -4.97 -23.05
N ILE A 172 -5.92 -6.24 -22.65
CA ILE A 172 -5.64 -7.37 -23.55
C ILE A 172 -6.58 -7.37 -24.76
N LEU A 173 -7.88 -7.14 -24.55
CA LEU A 173 -8.84 -7.08 -25.65
C LEU A 173 -8.46 -5.99 -26.66
N LEU A 174 -8.07 -4.81 -26.17
CA LEU A 174 -7.61 -3.71 -27.00
C LEU A 174 -6.33 -4.09 -27.77
N ARG A 175 -5.32 -4.65 -27.10
CA ARG A 175 -4.06 -5.08 -27.74
C ARG A 175 -4.31 -6.11 -28.83
N THR A 176 -5.09 -7.15 -28.54
CA THR A 176 -5.40 -8.20 -29.52
C THR A 176 -6.07 -7.60 -30.74
N ALA A 177 -7.02 -6.67 -30.56
CA ALA A 177 -7.70 -6.03 -31.67
C ALA A 177 -6.84 -5.05 -32.48
N LEU A 178 -5.79 -4.50 -31.87
CA LEU A 178 -4.85 -3.60 -32.54
C LEU A 178 -3.74 -4.37 -33.27
N ASP A 179 -3.17 -5.41 -32.65
CA ASP A 179 -2.10 -6.22 -33.23
C ASP A 179 -2.60 -7.26 -34.25
N TYR A 180 -3.84 -7.72 -34.11
CA TYR A 180 -4.47 -8.70 -35.00
C TYR A 180 -5.80 -8.16 -35.55
N PRO A 181 -5.78 -7.10 -36.38
CA PRO A 181 -6.99 -6.50 -36.92
C PRO A 181 -7.75 -7.44 -37.87
N ASP A 182 -7.10 -8.51 -38.34
CA ASP A 182 -7.68 -9.57 -39.16
C ASP A 182 -8.35 -10.69 -38.33
N ALA A 183 -8.25 -10.66 -37.00
CA ALA A 183 -8.96 -11.60 -36.14
C ALA A 183 -10.48 -11.45 -36.35
N PRO A 184 -11.24 -12.55 -36.50
CA PRO A 184 -12.67 -12.48 -36.86
C PRO A 184 -13.53 -11.62 -35.92
N ARG A 185 -13.13 -11.52 -34.65
CA ARG A 185 -13.86 -10.83 -33.57
C ARG A 185 -13.19 -9.53 -33.12
N ALA A 186 -12.25 -8.99 -33.90
CA ALA A 186 -11.49 -7.79 -33.51
C ALA A 186 -12.39 -6.59 -33.16
N ALA A 187 -13.52 -6.40 -33.85
CA ALA A 187 -14.47 -5.34 -33.55
C ALA A 187 -15.18 -5.55 -32.18
N GLU A 188 -15.57 -6.79 -31.87
CA GLU A 188 -16.19 -7.14 -30.58
C GLU A 188 -15.20 -6.95 -29.42
N TYR A 189 -13.93 -7.33 -29.62
CA TYR A 189 -12.87 -7.09 -28.64
C TYR A 189 -12.74 -5.59 -28.35
N ARG A 190 -12.75 -4.71 -29.37
CA ARG A 190 -12.69 -3.25 -29.16
C ARG A 190 -13.89 -2.73 -28.38
N GLU A 191 -15.11 -3.17 -28.73
CA GLU A 191 -16.31 -2.72 -28.01
C GLU A 191 -16.28 -3.12 -26.53
N LYS A 192 -15.89 -4.37 -26.24
CA LYS A 192 -15.79 -4.84 -24.86
C LYS A 192 -14.61 -4.21 -24.11
N ALA A 193 -13.50 -3.93 -24.80
CA ALA A 193 -12.37 -3.18 -24.24
C ALA A 193 -12.81 -1.78 -23.78
N THR A 194 -13.55 -1.04 -24.61
CA THR A 194 -14.11 0.27 -24.21
C THR A 194 -14.96 0.15 -22.95
N LYS A 195 -15.84 -0.86 -22.89
CA LYS A 195 -16.68 -1.08 -21.70
C LYS A 195 -15.85 -1.37 -20.45
N PHE A 196 -14.81 -2.19 -20.56
CA PHE A 196 -13.89 -2.47 -19.46
C PHE A 196 -13.16 -1.20 -18.99
N LEU A 197 -12.52 -0.47 -19.91
CA LEU A 197 -11.74 0.73 -19.59
C LEU A 197 -12.58 1.83 -18.92
N LEU A 198 -13.78 2.09 -19.44
CA LEU A 198 -14.71 3.06 -18.84
C LEU A 198 -15.19 2.67 -17.44
N ASN A 199 -15.18 1.38 -17.10
CA ASN A 199 -15.52 0.89 -15.76
C ASN A 199 -14.27 0.58 -14.90
N GLY A 200 -13.07 0.89 -15.39
CA GLY A 200 -11.83 0.79 -14.60
C GLY A 200 -11.78 1.86 -13.53
N LEU A 201 -11.85 3.13 -13.92
CA LEU A 201 -11.87 4.29 -13.02
C LEU A 201 -13.28 4.89 -12.86
N SER A 202 -14.32 4.06 -12.85
CA SER A 202 -15.70 4.55 -12.83
C SER A 202 -16.10 5.24 -11.53
N HIS A 203 -16.81 6.34 -11.69
CA HIS A 203 -17.26 7.27 -10.66
C HIS A 203 -18.80 7.36 -10.63
N PRO A 204 -19.45 7.67 -9.48
CA PRO A 204 -20.91 7.75 -9.39
C PRO A 204 -21.58 8.67 -10.42
N LEU A 205 -20.89 9.74 -10.83
CA LEU A 205 -21.41 10.70 -11.81
C LEU A 205 -21.47 10.15 -13.24
N ASP A 206 -20.75 9.06 -13.53
CA ASP A 206 -20.72 8.44 -14.86
C ASP A 206 -22.08 7.86 -15.26
N ALA A 207 -22.94 7.55 -14.29
CA ALA A 207 -24.30 7.08 -14.52
C ALA A 207 -25.19 8.08 -15.29
N ALA A 208 -24.79 9.37 -15.33
CA ALA A 208 -25.50 10.43 -16.04
C ALA A 208 -24.65 11.15 -17.09
N ASP A 209 -23.44 10.65 -17.39
CA ASP A 209 -22.52 11.33 -18.31
C ASP A 209 -22.86 11.05 -19.79
N GLU A 210 -22.95 12.13 -20.58
CA GLU A 210 -23.28 12.13 -22.01
C GLU A 210 -22.04 12.18 -22.92
N THR A 211 -20.83 12.21 -22.35
CA THR A 211 -19.56 12.12 -23.10
C THR A 211 -19.54 10.87 -23.95
N ARG A 212 -19.32 11.00 -25.27
CA ARG A 212 -19.45 9.90 -26.23
C ARG A 212 -18.14 9.16 -26.45
N TYR A 213 -18.20 7.83 -26.35
CA TYR A 213 -17.15 6.90 -26.71
C TYR A 213 -17.71 5.94 -27.76
N ASN A 214 -17.04 5.80 -28.90
CA ASN A 214 -17.49 4.93 -30.00
C ASN A 214 -18.97 5.12 -30.38
N GLY A 215 -19.42 6.39 -30.38
CA GLY A 215 -20.78 6.77 -30.76
C GLY A 215 -21.84 6.68 -29.66
N ARG A 216 -21.53 6.09 -28.50
CA ARG A 216 -22.44 5.90 -27.36
C ARG A 216 -22.02 6.75 -26.15
N PRO A 217 -22.96 7.34 -25.39
CA PRO A 217 -22.63 8.12 -24.19
C PRO A 217 -22.10 7.21 -23.06
N ALA A 218 -21.24 7.75 -22.18
CA ALA A 218 -20.61 7.01 -21.08
C ALA A 218 -21.62 6.28 -20.18
N ARG A 219 -22.78 6.90 -19.89
CA ARG A 219 -23.87 6.28 -19.12
C ARG A 219 -24.37 4.95 -19.69
N GLU A 220 -24.26 4.72 -21.00
CA GLU A 220 -24.67 3.45 -21.62
C GLU A 220 -23.63 2.32 -21.42
N TYR A 221 -22.39 2.67 -21.11
CA TYR A 221 -21.34 1.71 -20.75
C TYR A 221 -21.26 1.47 -19.24
N HIS A 222 -21.76 2.40 -18.43
CA HIS A 222 -21.67 2.37 -16.99
C HIS A 222 -22.39 1.13 -16.39
N VAL A 223 -21.65 0.28 -15.68
CA VAL A 223 -22.22 -0.89 -14.97
C VAL A 223 -22.23 -0.72 -13.45
N GLY A 224 -21.64 0.37 -12.96
CA GLY A 224 -21.44 0.70 -11.55
C GLY A 224 -20.16 1.53 -11.38
N PHE A 225 -19.88 1.95 -10.15
CA PHE A 225 -18.70 2.75 -9.83
C PHE A 225 -17.79 2.01 -8.86
N ASN A 226 -16.50 1.96 -9.16
CA ASN A 226 -15.50 1.33 -8.28
C ASN A 226 -14.96 2.31 -7.23
N PHE A 227 -14.99 3.61 -7.52
CA PHE A 227 -14.45 4.66 -6.66
C PHE A 227 -15.56 5.42 -5.94
N THR A 228 -15.30 5.81 -4.70
CA THR A 228 -16.20 6.70 -3.96
C THR A 228 -16.28 8.09 -4.62
N PRO A 229 -17.26 8.93 -4.23
CA PRO A 229 -17.33 10.31 -4.72
C PRO A 229 -16.05 11.15 -4.53
N ASN A 230 -15.18 10.76 -3.58
CA ASN A 230 -13.93 11.45 -3.28
C ASN A 230 -12.70 10.65 -3.70
N TRP A 231 -12.84 9.71 -4.64
CA TRP A 231 -11.76 8.92 -5.24
C TRP A 231 -11.02 7.97 -4.30
N SER A 232 -11.57 7.71 -3.11
CA SER A 232 -11.10 6.57 -2.31
C SER A 232 -11.52 5.24 -2.96
N LEU A 233 -10.80 4.17 -2.63
CA LEU A 233 -11.02 2.85 -3.21
C LEU A 233 -11.12 1.81 -2.09
N ASP A 234 -12.28 1.17 -1.97
CA ASP A 234 -12.51 0.06 -1.05
C ASP A 234 -12.18 -1.28 -1.73
N HIS A 235 -10.91 -1.68 -1.68
CA HIS A 235 -10.46 -2.91 -2.30
C HIS A 235 -9.79 -3.81 -1.26
N HIS A 236 -10.25 -5.08 -1.18
CA HIS A 236 -9.99 -5.98 -0.05
C HIS A 236 -10.54 -5.48 1.31
N TRP A 237 -11.63 -4.70 1.30
CA TRP A 237 -12.40 -4.25 2.48
C TRP A 237 -11.71 -3.18 3.34
N TYR A 238 -10.86 -2.37 2.70
CA TYR A 238 -10.24 -1.20 3.31
C TYR A 238 -9.86 -0.16 2.25
N LEU A 239 -9.57 1.06 2.70
CA LEU A 239 -9.05 2.13 1.85
C LEU A 239 -7.68 1.75 1.28
N ASN A 240 -7.64 1.40 0.00
CA ASN A 240 -6.49 0.72 -0.60
C ASN A 240 -5.75 1.60 -1.62
N VAL A 241 -4.83 2.44 -1.12
CA VAL A 241 -3.94 3.27 -1.96
C VAL A 241 -3.12 2.41 -2.93
N GLY A 242 -2.70 1.21 -2.50
CA GLY A 242 -1.90 0.33 -3.34
C GLY A 242 -2.61 -0.08 -4.63
N TYR A 243 -3.92 -0.31 -4.57
CA TYR A 243 -4.70 -0.69 -5.75
C TYR A 243 -5.06 0.50 -6.65
N MET A 244 -5.13 1.71 -6.11
CA MET A 244 -5.17 2.94 -6.92
C MET A 244 -3.93 3.05 -7.83
N VAL A 245 -2.75 2.77 -7.28
CA VAL A 245 -1.49 2.72 -8.03
C VAL A 245 -1.53 1.64 -9.10
N ILE A 246 -2.05 0.44 -8.80
CA ILE A 246 -2.17 -0.64 -9.78
C ILE A 246 -3.08 -0.22 -10.94
N CYS A 247 -4.17 0.51 -10.69
CA CYS A 247 -5.03 1.01 -11.76
C CYS A 247 -4.26 1.91 -12.74
N LEU A 248 -3.63 2.97 -12.23
CA LEU A 248 -2.85 3.91 -13.05
C LEU A 248 -1.65 3.22 -13.73
N SER A 249 -1.04 2.24 -13.07
CA SER A 249 0.04 1.42 -13.61
C SER A 249 -0.37 0.60 -14.84
N ASN A 250 -1.57 0.01 -14.83
CA ASN A 250 -2.06 -0.72 -16.00
C ASN A 250 -2.46 0.22 -17.14
N LEU A 251 -2.96 1.42 -16.83
CA LEU A 251 -3.15 2.47 -17.86
C LEU A 251 -1.82 2.87 -18.50
N ALA A 252 -0.75 3.00 -17.70
CA ALA A 252 0.60 3.27 -18.21
C ALA A 252 1.07 2.22 -19.22
N MET A 253 0.86 0.93 -18.92
CA MET A 253 1.27 -0.17 -19.80
C MET A 253 0.57 -0.09 -21.17
N LEU A 254 -0.69 0.34 -21.23
CA LEU A 254 -1.43 0.54 -22.47
C LEU A 254 -1.04 1.83 -23.20
N HIS A 255 -0.83 2.91 -22.45
CA HIS A 255 -0.39 4.20 -22.98
C HIS A 255 0.95 4.03 -23.72
N PHE A 256 1.96 3.46 -23.06
CA PHE A 256 3.27 3.25 -23.66
C PHE A 256 3.24 2.21 -24.79
N TYR A 257 2.37 1.21 -24.71
CA TYR A 257 2.15 0.28 -25.82
C TYR A 257 1.63 0.98 -27.08
N CYS A 258 0.57 1.80 -26.95
CA CYS A 258 0.00 2.52 -28.09
C CYS A 258 1.06 3.45 -28.71
N ARG A 259 1.76 4.22 -27.87
CA ARG A 259 2.84 5.12 -28.29
C ARG A 259 3.97 4.38 -29.02
N GLU A 260 4.40 3.26 -28.47
CA GLU A 260 5.45 2.42 -29.06
C GLU A 260 5.06 1.83 -30.41
N ARG A 261 3.80 1.41 -30.54
CA ARG A 261 3.28 0.75 -31.75
C ARG A 261 2.75 1.74 -32.79
N GLY A 262 2.70 3.04 -32.45
CA GLY A 262 2.15 4.08 -33.32
C GLY A 262 0.61 4.04 -33.43
N PHE A 263 -0.07 3.46 -32.44
CA PHE A 263 -1.52 3.51 -32.35
C PHE A 263 -1.98 4.79 -31.65
N GLU A 264 -3.09 5.36 -32.12
CA GLU A 264 -3.78 6.42 -31.39
C GLU A 264 -4.40 5.81 -30.11
N PRO A 265 -3.99 6.23 -28.91
CA PRO A 265 -4.55 5.68 -27.68
C PRO A 265 -6.03 6.06 -27.58
N PRO A 266 -6.93 5.12 -27.26
CA PRO A 266 -8.36 5.44 -27.18
C PRO A 266 -8.64 6.38 -26.00
N PRO A 267 -9.56 7.36 -26.14
CA PRO A 267 -9.80 8.38 -25.13
C PRO A 267 -10.30 7.82 -23.79
N GLU A 268 -11.00 6.68 -23.79
CA GLU A 268 -11.43 5.99 -22.57
C GLU A 268 -10.25 5.54 -21.68
N LEU A 269 -9.04 5.41 -22.24
CA LEU A 269 -7.84 5.07 -21.46
C LEU A 269 -7.49 6.15 -20.43
N TYR A 270 -7.75 7.41 -20.73
CA TYR A 270 -7.36 8.54 -19.87
C TYR A 270 -8.49 9.03 -18.98
N ARG A 271 -9.68 8.46 -19.11
CA ARG A 271 -10.86 8.89 -18.35
C ARG A 271 -10.57 8.76 -16.85
N HIS A 272 -10.70 9.87 -16.12
CA HIS A 272 -10.46 9.99 -14.68
C HIS A 272 -9.03 9.70 -14.19
N ALA A 273 -8.05 9.57 -15.08
CA ALA A 273 -6.67 9.33 -14.68
C ALA A 273 -6.10 10.49 -13.83
N ASP A 274 -6.37 11.74 -14.23
CA ASP A 274 -5.99 12.95 -13.48
C ASP A 274 -6.65 13.03 -12.10
N ASP A 275 -7.93 12.67 -12.01
CA ASP A 275 -8.69 12.75 -10.77
C ASP A 275 -8.10 11.80 -9.72
N LEU A 276 -7.81 10.55 -10.12
CA LEU A 276 -7.17 9.57 -9.25
C LEU A 276 -5.71 9.95 -8.93
N TRP A 277 -4.96 10.45 -9.93
CA TRP A 277 -3.56 10.83 -9.75
C TRP A 277 -3.38 11.89 -8.67
N ARG A 278 -4.28 12.88 -8.55
CA ARG A 278 -4.20 13.92 -7.50
C ARG A 278 -4.15 13.33 -6.10
N LEU A 279 -5.00 12.34 -5.79
CA LEU A 279 -5.00 11.67 -4.50
C LEU A 279 -3.77 10.75 -4.34
N VAL A 280 -3.40 10.00 -5.37
CA VAL A 280 -2.22 9.10 -5.33
C VAL A 280 -0.92 9.89 -5.12
N LYS A 281 -0.77 11.04 -5.78
CA LYS A 281 0.37 11.97 -5.59
C LYS A 281 0.43 12.46 -4.15
N ALA A 282 -0.69 12.89 -3.57
CA ALA A 282 -0.73 13.30 -2.17
C ALA A 282 -0.39 12.14 -1.22
N CYS A 283 -0.72 10.90 -1.60
CA CYS A 283 -0.34 9.67 -0.91
C CYS A 283 1.06 9.14 -1.31
N THR A 284 1.97 10.00 -1.76
CA THR A 284 3.37 9.64 -2.06
C THR A 284 4.31 10.54 -1.26
N PHE A 285 5.31 9.95 -0.60
CA PHE A 285 6.38 10.69 0.05
C PHE A 285 7.38 11.22 -0.98
N ARG A 286 8.15 12.25 -0.61
CA ARG A 286 9.15 12.88 -1.47
C ARG A 286 10.17 11.88 -2.05
N ASP A 287 10.47 10.81 -1.32
CA ASP A 287 11.39 9.75 -1.75
C ASP A 287 10.73 8.64 -2.58
N GLY A 288 9.47 8.83 -2.99
CA GLY A 288 8.72 7.88 -3.82
C GLY A 288 8.06 6.73 -3.04
N ARG A 289 8.24 6.62 -1.72
CA ARG A 289 7.48 5.62 -0.95
C ARG A 289 6.01 6.00 -0.85
N LEU A 290 5.13 5.02 -1.03
CA LEU A 290 3.69 5.22 -0.88
C LEU A 290 3.32 5.46 0.59
N LEU A 291 2.58 6.53 0.85
CA LEU A 291 1.89 6.84 2.10
C LEU A 291 0.52 6.13 2.09
N ARG A 292 0.46 4.91 2.64
CA ARG A 292 -0.74 4.07 2.61
C ARG A 292 -1.63 4.39 3.81
N ILE A 293 -2.31 5.54 3.77
CA ILE A 293 -3.12 6.04 4.91
C ILE A 293 -4.21 5.06 5.38
N GLY A 294 -4.73 4.20 4.51
CA GLY A 294 -5.68 3.14 4.86
C GLY A 294 -5.04 1.80 5.24
N GLY A 295 -3.72 1.75 5.34
CA GLY A 295 -2.95 0.57 5.68
C GLY A 295 -2.60 -0.32 4.50
N ASP A 296 -2.03 -1.48 4.83
CA ASP A 296 -1.55 -2.44 3.85
C ASP A 296 -1.60 -3.86 4.42
N THR A 297 -2.18 -4.77 3.64
CA THR A 297 -2.27 -6.19 3.97
C THR A 297 -1.17 -7.02 3.32
N ARG A 298 -0.34 -6.42 2.45
CA ARG A 298 0.73 -7.08 1.71
C ARG A 298 2.10 -6.88 2.38
N ALA A 299 3.12 -7.49 1.79
CA ALA A 299 4.50 -7.20 2.15
C ALA A 299 4.80 -5.71 1.90
N ARG A 300 5.34 -5.04 2.92
CA ARG A 300 5.64 -3.61 2.91
C ARG A 300 6.66 -3.30 1.81
N TYR A 301 6.31 -2.31 0.99
CA TYR A 301 7.14 -1.77 -0.09
C TYR A 301 7.64 -2.81 -1.10
N THR A 302 6.81 -3.82 -1.39
CA THR A 302 7.00 -4.77 -2.51
C THR A 302 5.87 -4.63 -3.53
N TYR A 303 4.96 -5.60 -3.65
CA TYR A 303 3.91 -5.73 -4.67
C TYR A 303 3.33 -4.39 -5.15
N CYS A 304 2.52 -3.68 -4.34
CA CYS A 304 1.88 -2.43 -4.79
C CYS A 304 2.88 -1.29 -5.06
N GLN A 305 4.04 -1.27 -4.37
CA GLN A 305 5.07 -0.26 -4.61
C GLN A 305 5.78 -0.49 -5.95
N ASN A 306 5.94 -1.75 -6.35
CA ASN A 306 6.51 -2.15 -7.62
C ASN A 306 5.58 -1.86 -8.82
N TYR A 307 4.34 -1.40 -8.62
CA TYR A 307 3.52 -0.85 -9.70
C TYR A 307 3.73 0.67 -9.90
N ALA A 308 4.47 1.34 -9.02
CA ALA A 308 4.57 2.80 -9.03
C ALA A 308 5.43 3.36 -10.17
N ILE A 309 6.51 2.66 -10.57
CA ILE A 309 7.40 3.14 -11.64
C ILE A 309 6.67 3.37 -12.96
N PRO A 310 5.95 2.38 -13.54
CA PRO A 310 5.18 2.62 -14.75
C PRO A 310 4.12 3.73 -14.58
N MET A 311 3.47 3.82 -13.42
CA MET A 311 2.53 4.91 -13.12
C MET A 311 3.22 6.29 -13.14
N TRP A 312 4.42 6.44 -12.56
CA TRP A 312 5.13 7.72 -12.56
C TRP A 312 5.61 8.12 -13.95
N LEU A 313 6.08 7.15 -14.75
CA LEU A 313 6.42 7.40 -16.15
C LEU A 313 5.19 7.90 -16.93
N PHE A 314 4.01 7.32 -16.67
CA PHE A 314 2.74 7.78 -17.23
C PHE A 314 2.31 9.15 -16.72
N ALA A 315 2.42 9.42 -15.42
CA ALA A 315 2.08 10.74 -14.87
C ALA A 315 2.97 11.85 -15.45
N ALA A 316 4.26 11.56 -15.66
CA ALA A 316 5.18 12.49 -16.30
C ALA A 316 4.84 12.74 -17.77
N ASP A 317 4.47 11.68 -18.52
CA ASP A 317 4.27 11.76 -19.97
C ASP A 317 2.85 12.20 -20.36
N ALA A 318 1.84 11.53 -19.83
CA ALA A 318 0.44 11.72 -20.20
C ALA A 318 -0.25 12.83 -19.39
N LEU A 319 0.12 13.00 -18.11
CA LEU A 319 -0.50 14.00 -17.23
C LEU A 319 0.37 15.26 -17.06
N GLY A 320 1.59 15.27 -17.60
CA GLY A 320 2.51 16.41 -17.56
C GLY A 320 3.10 16.71 -16.18
N ASP A 321 3.03 15.77 -15.23
CA ASP A 321 3.48 15.98 -13.86
C ASP A 321 4.96 15.63 -13.67
N ARG A 322 5.82 16.65 -13.68
CA ARG A 322 7.28 16.49 -13.56
C ARG A 322 7.74 15.96 -12.21
N ASP A 323 6.96 16.12 -11.14
CA ASP A 323 7.33 15.59 -9.81
C ASP A 323 7.45 14.06 -9.81
N ALA A 324 6.76 13.40 -10.74
CA ALA A 324 6.83 11.95 -10.91
C ALA A 324 8.27 11.45 -11.16
N ALA A 325 9.10 12.25 -11.86
CA ALA A 325 10.51 11.90 -12.09
C ALA A 325 11.34 11.90 -10.79
N GLU A 326 11.01 12.77 -9.83
CA GLU A 326 11.70 12.80 -8.54
C GLU A 326 11.23 11.68 -7.60
N PHE A 327 9.95 11.30 -7.64
CA PHE A 327 9.46 10.09 -6.93
C PHE A 327 10.16 8.83 -7.45
N GLU A 328 10.24 8.69 -8.77
CA GLU A 328 10.90 7.56 -9.41
C GLU A 328 12.37 7.43 -9.00
N LYS A 329 13.09 8.54 -9.00
CA LYS A 329 14.49 8.64 -8.59
C LYS A 329 14.70 8.29 -7.13
N GLY A 330 13.88 8.83 -6.23
CA GLY A 330 13.92 8.51 -4.81
C GLY A 330 13.67 7.02 -4.56
N TRP A 331 12.67 6.45 -5.24
CA TRP A 331 12.34 5.04 -5.11
C TRP A 331 13.43 4.13 -5.66
N LEU A 332 14.01 4.45 -6.82
CA LEU A 332 15.14 3.69 -7.37
C LEU A 332 16.34 3.67 -6.41
N ASP A 333 16.63 4.79 -5.76
CA ASP A 333 17.69 4.86 -4.74
C ASP A 333 17.37 4.03 -3.48
N ILE A 334 16.09 3.84 -3.14
CA ILE A 334 15.68 2.92 -2.06
C ILE A 334 15.89 1.46 -2.49
N VAL A 335 15.42 1.08 -3.69
CA VAL A 335 15.59 -0.30 -4.21
C VAL A 335 17.06 -0.67 -4.30
N ARG A 336 17.89 0.24 -4.82
CA ARG A 336 19.35 0.05 -4.90
C ARG A 336 19.97 -0.19 -3.52
N ARG A 337 19.57 0.60 -2.51
CA ARG A 337 20.06 0.42 -1.13
C ARG A 337 19.64 -0.91 -0.53
N GLU A 338 18.41 -1.36 -0.79
CA GLU A 338 17.94 -2.66 -0.33
C GLU A 338 18.72 -3.82 -0.96
N ALA A 339 18.84 -3.83 -2.29
CA ALA A 339 19.59 -4.85 -3.01
C ALA A 339 21.06 -4.89 -2.56
N ALA A 340 21.71 -3.72 -2.45
CA ALA A 340 23.09 -3.64 -1.96
C ALA A 340 23.23 -4.12 -0.51
N ALA A 341 22.23 -3.83 0.35
CA ALA A 341 22.23 -4.29 1.73
C ALA A 341 22.06 -5.81 1.85
N ASN A 342 21.51 -6.51 0.85
CA ASN A 342 21.45 -7.97 0.86
C ASN A 342 22.82 -8.61 0.56
N GLY A 343 23.56 -8.03 -0.40
CA GLY A 343 24.93 -8.44 -0.75
C GLY A 343 25.04 -9.78 -1.50
N ASP A 344 23.92 -10.34 -1.96
CA ASP A 344 23.85 -11.63 -2.67
C ASP A 344 23.22 -11.50 -4.08
N GLY A 345 23.02 -10.26 -4.55
CA GLY A 345 22.34 -9.96 -5.82
C GLY A 345 20.80 -9.94 -5.73
N GLY A 346 20.19 -10.54 -4.70
CA GLY A 346 18.73 -10.55 -4.53
C GLY A 346 18.16 -9.20 -4.10
N PHE A 347 16.88 -8.95 -4.41
CA PHE A 347 16.22 -7.72 -3.99
C PHE A 347 15.75 -7.76 -2.54
N TYR A 348 15.36 -8.92 -2.00
CA TYR A 348 14.71 -9.01 -0.69
C TYR A 348 15.28 -10.08 0.25
N SER A 349 16.43 -10.67 -0.08
CA SER A 349 16.99 -11.85 0.59
C SER A 349 17.11 -11.75 2.11
N ARG A 350 17.41 -10.56 2.68
CA ARG A 350 17.54 -10.39 4.14
C ARG A 350 16.24 -10.02 4.84
N ARG A 351 15.56 -8.97 4.37
CA ARG A 351 14.35 -8.46 5.03
C ARG A 351 13.22 -9.48 5.00
N LEU A 352 13.09 -10.22 3.89
CA LEU A 352 12.02 -11.18 3.64
C LEU A 352 12.47 -12.64 3.71
N ALA A 353 13.62 -12.93 4.36
CA ALA A 353 14.14 -14.29 4.53
C ALA A 353 13.10 -15.26 5.14
N GLN A 354 12.31 -14.79 6.11
CA GLN A 354 11.26 -15.60 6.72
C GLN A 354 10.15 -15.96 5.72
N ILE A 355 9.81 -15.05 4.80
CA ILE A 355 8.85 -15.33 3.74
C ILE A 355 9.41 -16.41 2.80
N ALA A 356 10.70 -16.33 2.44
CA ALA A 356 11.35 -17.37 1.63
C ALA A 356 11.29 -18.75 2.31
N GLY A 357 11.52 -18.80 3.62
CA GLY A 357 11.45 -20.04 4.40
C GLY A 357 10.02 -20.60 4.57
N VAL A 358 8.99 -19.75 4.56
CA VAL A 358 7.59 -20.17 4.68
C VAL A 358 6.95 -20.48 3.33
N SER A 359 7.27 -19.71 2.30
CA SER A 359 6.65 -19.83 0.97
C SER A 359 7.61 -19.39 -0.14
N TYR A 360 8.33 -20.36 -0.71
CA TYR A 360 9.12 -20.15 -1.92
C TYR A 360 8.29 -19.59 -3.08
N TYR A 361 7.06 -20.10 -3.25
CA TYR A 361 6.07 -19.63 -4.21
C TYR A 361 5.83 -18.12 -4.12
N TYR A 362 5.63 -17.60 -2.90
CA TYR A 362 5.35 -16.18 -2.72
C TYR A 362 6.61 -15.32 -2.75
N PHE A 363 7.73 -15.82 -2.21
CA PHE A 363 8.99 -15.09 -2.24
C PHE A 363 9.49 -14.85 -3.67
N THR A 364 9.47 -15.87 -4.52
CA THR A 364 9.86 -15.74 -5.95
C THR A 364 8.95 -14.76 -6.70
N ARG A 365 7.67 -14.68 -6.33
CA ARG A 365 6.79 -13.62 -6.84
C ARG A 365 7.29 -12.22 -6.48
N LEU A 366 7.68 -11.99 -5.23
CA LEU A 366 8.19 -10.68 -4.79
C LEU A 366 9.49 -10.30 -5.53
N GLU A 367 10.45 -11.22 -5.65
CA GLU A 367 11.69 -11.02 -6.41
C GLU A 367 11.40 -10.66 -7.88
N SER A 368 10.51 -11.41 -8.55
CA SER A 368 10.16 -11.15 -9.95
C SER A 368 9.45 -9.81 -10.16
N ASP A 369 8.65 -9.35 -9.20
CA ASP A 369 7.97 -8.05 -9.29
C ASP A 369 8.96 -6.88 -9.22
N ALA A 370 10.05 -7.02 -8.45
CA ALA A 370 11.08 -5.99 -8.36
C ALA A 370 11.81 -5.83 -9.71
N VAL A 371 12.32 -6.93 -10.27
CA VAL A 371 13.06 -6.88 -11.54
C VAL A 371 12.18 -6.43 -12.71
N LEU A 372 10.91 -6.85 -12.75
CA LEU A 372 9.96 -6.39 -13.76
C LEU A 372 9.73 -4.89 -13.68
N CYS A 373 9.49 -4.36 -12.49
CA CYS A 373 9.22 -2.93 -12.29
C CYS A 373 10.38 -2.06 -12.81
N LEU A 374 11.61 -2.45 -12.50
CA LEU A 374 12.83 -1.78 -12.98
C LEU A 374 12.95 -1.84 -14.51
N SER A 375 12.50 -2.94 -15.13
CA SER A 375 12.58 -3.10 -16.58
C SER A 375 11.68 -2.13 -17.36
N TYR A 376 10.55 -1.65 -16.79
CA TYR A 376 9.77 -0.57 -17.42
C TYR A 376 10.57 0.72 -17.50
N GLY A 377 11.19 1.13 -16.38
CA GLY A 377 12.02 2.33 -16.32
C GLY A 377 13.22 2.25 -17.24
N ALA A 378 13.92 1.12 -17.26
CA ALA A 378 15.01 0.87 -18.21
C ALA A 378 14.55 1.00 -19.67
N TYR A 379 13.44 0.36 -20.02
CA TYR A 379 12.99 0.27 -21.41
C TYR A 379 12.41 1.59 -21.91
N TRP A 380 11.45 2.18 -21.20
CA TRP A 380 10.73 3.36 -21.67
C TRP A 380 11.59 4.62 -21.62
N ARG A 381 12.51 4.77 -20.66
CA ARG A 381 13.47 5.90 -20.68
C ARG A 381 14.50 5.80 -21.80
N ARG A 382 14.80 4.59 -22.28
CA ARG A 382 15.65 4.41 -23.47
C ARG A 382 14.91 4.76 -24.75
N LYS A 383 13.60 4.50 -24.80
CA LYS A 383 12.77 4.66 -25.99
C LYS A 383 12.14 6.04 -26.14
N PHE A 384 11.79 6.68 -25.03
CA PHE A 384 11.03 7.92 -25.02
C PHE A 384 11.78 9.03 -24.29
N ALA A 385 11.66 10.26 -24.82
CA ALA A 385 12.17 11.46 -24.16
C ALA A 385 11.23 11.87 -23.02
N LEU A 386 11.40 11.23 -21.87
CA LEU A 386 10.60 11.46 -20.67
C LEU A 386 11.25 12.51 -19.75
N PRO A 387 10.46 13.32 -19.02
CA PRO A 387 11.01 14.19 -17.97
C PRO A 387 11.91 13.41 -17.00
N ASP A 388 13.05 14.01 -16.64
CA ASP A 388 14.06 13.42 -15.75
C ASP A 388 14.33 14.27 -14.50
N ASP A 389 13.59 15.36 -14.34
CA ASP A 389 13.67 16.30 -13.22
C ASP A 389 12.35 17.07 -13.03
N SER A 390 12.20 17.60 -11.82
CA SER A 390 11.24 18.64 -11.48
C SER A 390 11.99 19.88 -10.95
N PRO A 391 11.91 21.04 -11.62
CA PRO A 391 12.57 22.26 -11.16
C PRO A 391 12.12 22.71 -9.77
N GLU A 392 10.82 22.52 -9.47
CA GLU A 392 10.21 22.82 -8.18
C GLU A 392 9.61 21.54 -7.61
N PHE A 393 10.37 20.85 -6.76
CA PHE A 393 9.91 19.64 -6.08
C PHE A 393 9.63 19.91 -4.60
N PRO A 394 8.37 20.24 -4.21
CA PRO A 394 8.04 20.58 -2.84
C PRO A 394 8.16 19.35 -1.92
N VAL A 395 8.67 19.55 -0.70
CA VAL A 395 8.70 18.48 0.32
C VAL A 395 7.30 18.04 0.71
N ASN A 396 6.41 19.02 0.91
CA ASN A 396 5.08 18.78 1.43
C ASN A 396 4.06 19.76 0.82
N PRO A 397 3.58 19.51 -0.42
CA PRO A 397 2.54 20.33 -1.00
C PRO A 397 1.28 20.29 -0.11
N PRO A 398 0.63 21.44 0.17
CA PRO A 398 -0.59 21.47 0.95
C PRO A 398 -1.69 20.61 0.31
N PHE A 399 -2.34 19.78 1.12
CA PHE A 399 -3.41 18.91 0.66
C PHE A 399 -4.40 18.66 1.80
N SER A 400 -5.70 18.67 1.49
CA SER A 400 -6.75 18.40 2.46
C SER A 400 -7.82 17.55 1.80
N TRP A 401 -8.16 16.43 2.44
CA TRP A 401 -9.05 15.44 1.86
C TRP A 401 -9.78 14.63 2.95
N GLN A 402 -11.06 14.34 2.71
CA GLN A 402 -11.84 13.42 3.54
C GLN A 402 -12.66 12.49 2.66
N ASP A 403 -13.02 11.35 3.23
CA ASP A 403 -13.91 10.38 2.59
C ASP A 403 -14.92 9.83 3.61
N GLU A 404 -16.19 9.97 3.27
CA GLU A 404 -17.30 9.60 4.14
C GLU A 404 -17.38 8.08 4.35
N TYR A 405 -17.14 7.30 3.30
CA TYR A 405 -17.32 5.84 3.35
C TYR A 405 -16.30 5.17 4.28
N HIS A 406 -15.02 5.52 4.18
CA HIS A 406 -13.97 4.95 5.02
C HIS A 406 -13.82 5.64 6.38
N GLY A 407 -14.55 6.74 6.60
CA GLY A 407 -14.35 7.61 7.75
C GLY A 407 -12.94 8.21 7.79
N ALA A 408 -12.42 8.61 6.63
CA ALA A 408 -11.03 9.00 6.46
C ALA A 408 -10.87 10.53 6.47
N THR A 409 -9.81 10.99 7.12
CA THR A 409 -9.34 12.39 7.07
C THR A 409 -7.84 12.40 6.81
N PHE A 410 -7.39 13.25 5.89
CA PHE A 410 -5.99 13.39 5.52
C PHE A 410 -5.64 14.86 5.29
N LEU A 411 -4.57 15.29 5.95
CA LEU A 411 -3.96 16.60 5.80
C LEU A 411 -2.47 16.47 5.50
N ARG A 412 -2.02 17.32 4.58
CA ARG A 412 -0.63 17.69 4.39
C ARG A 412 -0.55 19.19 4.56
N ASP A 413 0.15 19.64 5.57
CA ASP A 413 0.40 21.04 5.86
C ASP A 413 1.68 21.19 6.68
N GLY A 414 2.31 22.35 6.59
CA GLY A 414 3.64 22.58 7.17
C GLY A 414 4.62 21.49 6.74
N ASN A 415 5.23 20.81 7.71
CA ASN A 415 6.18 19.72 7.49
C ASN A 415 5.60 18.33 7.82
N ALA A 416 4.29 18.17 7.94
CA ALA A 416 3.67 16.92 8.40
C ALA A 416 2.70 16.30 7.39
N ALA A 417 2.59 14.97 7.46
CA ALA A 417 1.48 14.20 6.90
C ALA A 417 0.68 13.62 8.07
N ARG A 418 -0.62 13.94 8.12
CA ARG A 418 -1.52 13.64 9.25
C ARG A 418 -2.80 13.00 8.74
N SER A 419 -3.12 11.79 9.18
CA SER A 419 -4.35 11.11 8.78
C SER A 419 -4.93 10.23 9.87
N PHE A 420 -6.24 9.97 9.76
CA PHE A 420 -6.94 8.95 10.52
C PHE A 420 -7.97 8.28 9.62
N VAL A 421 -7.98 6.94 9.58
CA VAL A 421 -8.88 6.15 8.73
C VAL A 421 -9.54 5.07 9.58
N TRP A 422 -10.87 5.00 9.58
CA TRP A 422 -11.61 3.97 10.31
C TRP A 422 -11.63 2.64 9.58
N HIS A 423 -11.98 2.65 8.29
CA HIS A 423 -12.00 1.46 7.45
C HIS A 423 -10.62 1.20 6.85
N ALA A 424 -9.63 1.00 7.73
CA ALA A 424 -8.26 0.65 7.37
C ALA A 424 -8.01 -0.87 7.47
N ALA A 425 -6.93 -1.33 6.86
CA ALA A 425 -6.62 -2.74 6.60
C ALA A 425 -6.72 -3.68 7.81
N GLN A 426 -6.36 -3.20 9.01
CA GLN A 426 -6.25 -4.01 10.23
C GLN A 426 -7.06 -3.38 11.39
N GLY A 427 -8.12 -2.63 11.05
CA GLY A 427 -8.85 -1.79 11.99
C GLY A 427 -8.44 -0.31 11.86
N PRO A 428 -9.01 0.58 12.69
CA PRO A 428 -8.74 2.01 12.61
C PRO A 428 -7.25 2.32 12.81
N ALA A 429 -6.71 3.21 11.99
CA ALA A 429 -5.28 3.57 12.01
C ALA A 429 -5.07 5.08 11.86
N GLY A 430 -4.13 5.61 12.63
CA GLY A 430 -3.63 6.98 12.51
C GLY A 430 -2.23 7.04 11.93
N VAL A 431 -1.90 8.13 11.25
CA VAL A 431 -0.53 8.45 10.81
C VAL A 431 -0.25 9.91 11.15
N CYS A 432 0.89 10.16 11.81
CA CYS A 432 1.40 11.51 12.07
C CYS A 432 2.93 11.46 11.95
N VAL A 433 3.47 11.89 10.82
CA VAL A 433 4.91 11.80 10.54
C VAL A 433 5.40 13.05 9.78
N PRO A 434 6.69 13.39 9.87
CA PRO A 434 7.28 14.39 8.99
C PRO A 434 7.15 13.97 7.53
N ALA A 435 6.81 14.92 6.66
CA ALA A 435 6.55 14.69 5.25
C ALA A 435 7.80 14.27 4.45
N ASP A 436 8.99 14.51 4.98
CA ASP A 436 10.28 14.09 4.44
C ASP A 436 10.85 12.81 5.09
N ARG A 437 10.15 12.22 6.08
CA ARG A 437 10.60 11.04 6.83
C ARG A 437 9.69 9.83 6.58
N SER A 438 9.66 9.36 5.33
CA SER A 438 8.91 8.16 4.96
C SER A 438 9.30 6.94 5.83
N ASP A 439 10.55 6.88 6.30
CA ASP A 439 11.09 5.86 7.19
C ASP A 439 10.37 5.76 8.54
N MET A 440 9.61 6.79 8.95
CA MET A 440 8.82 6.78 10.18
C MET A 440 7.37 6.28 10.00
N ALA A 441 6.94 6.03 8.75
CA ALA A 441 5.55 5.71 8.45
C ALA A 441 5.25 4.20 8.49
N GLU A 442 4.30 3.80 9.35
CA GLU A 442 3.67 2.48 9.38
C GLU A 442 2.22 2.60 9.86
N TRP A 443 1.37 1.63 9.52
CA TRP A 443 -0.08 1.72 9.62
C TRP A 443 -0.72 0.58 10.42
N GLN A 444 -0.05 -0.58 10.55
CA GLN A 444 -0.59 -1.73 11.27
C GLN A 444 -0.96 -1.34 12.71
N ASN A 445 -2.26 -1.26 13.00
CA ASN A 445 -2.80 -0.85 14.30
C ASN A 445 -2.17 0.46 14.84
N ASN A 446 -1.71 1.35 13.95
CA ASN A 446 -0.88 2.48 14.36
C ASN A 446 -1.69 3.57 15.06
N LEU A 447 -1.09 4.17 16.10
CA LEU A 447 -1.66 5.29 16.87
C LEU A 447 -3.03 4.99 17.52
N ARG A 448 -3.25 3.71 17.85
CA ARG A 448 -4.40 3.21 18.60
C ARG A 448 -3.93 2.06 19.50
N GLY A 449 -4.48 1.96 20.71
CA GLY A 449 -4.15 0.85 21.58
C GLY A 449 -4.57 -0.53 21.04
N GLU A 450 -3.75 -1.55 21.34
CA GLU A 450 -3.95 -2.96 21.02
C GLU A 450 -4.30 -3.79 22.24
N ILE A 451 -5.27 -4.70 22.10
CA ILE A 451 -5.64 -5.70 23.11
C ILE A 451 -5.55 -7.06 22.44
N ARG A 452 -4.40 -7.73 22.58
CA ARG A 452 -4.07 -8.95 21.84
C ARG A 452 -4.40 -10.19 22.65
N SER A 453 -5.25 -11.05 22.11
CA SER A 453 -5.41 -12.43 22.58
C SER A 453 -4.28 -13.32 22.08
N SER A 454 -4.25 -14.56 22.57
CA SER A 454 -3.28 -15.60 22.18
C SER A 454 -3.57 -16.30 20.85
N CYS A 455 -4.68 -15.94 20.18
CA CYS A 455 -5.11 -16.59 18.94
C CYS A 455 -5.04 -15.61 17.76
N THR A 456 -6.18 -15.17 17.22
CA THR A 456 -6.25 -14.28 16.04
C THR A 456 -7.07 -13.03 16.37
N PRO A 457 -6.51 -12.10 17.18
CA PRO A 457 -7.19 -10.86 17.53
C PRO A 457 -7.32 -9.94 16.32
N GLN A 458 -8.50 -9.37 16.11
CA GLN A 458 -8.74 -8.34 15.10
C GLN A 458 -9.63 -7.23 15.65
N SER A 459 -9.38 -5.99 15.25
CA SER A 459 -10.31 -4.89 15.52
C SER A 459 -11.32 -4.75 14.38
N THR A 460 -12.60 -4.59 14.73
CA THR A 460 -13.61 -4.08 13.78
C THR A 460 -13.38 -2.60 13.49
N HIS A 461 -14.01 -2.10 12.43
CA HIS A 461 -14.01 -0.66 12.12
C HIS A 461 -15.08 0.07 12.94
N GLY A 462 -16.30 -0.46 13.00
CA GLY A 462 -17.40 0.09 13.81
C GLY A 462 -17.88 1.47 13.37
N ARG A 463 -18.70 2.14 14.19
CA ARG A 463 -19.29 3.44 13.85
C ARG A 463 -18.33 4.57 14.17
N SER A 464 -18.27 5.57 13.28
CA SER A 464 -17.37 6.70 13.40
C SER A 464 -18.01 8.04 13.04
N SER A 465 -17.25 9.09 13.32
CA SER A 465 -17.53 10.49 13.07
C SER A 465 -16.24 11.15 12.68
N HIS A 466 -16.26 11.95 11.63
CA HIS A 466 -15.10 12.70 11.21
C HIS A 466 -15.53 14.06 10.66
N THR A 467 -14.65 15.05 10.77
CA THR A 467 -14.90 16.41 10.27
C THR A 467 -13.56 17.09 10.00
N LEU A 468 -13.35 17.54 8.76
CA LEU A 468 -12.29 18.49 8.44
C LEU A 468 -12.70 19.92 8.82
N PHE A 469 -11.72 20.72 9.22
CA PHE A 469 -11.84 22.16 9.40
C PHE A 469 -10.51 22.83 9.01
N PRO A 470 -10.45 24.17 8.87
CA PRO A 470 -9.21 24.84 8.47
C PRO A 470 -8.01 24.48 9.38
N GLY A 471 -6.97 23.86 8.80
CA GLY A 471 -5.73 23.47 9.49
C GLY A 471 -5.80 22.19 10.33
N GLY A 472 -6.95 21.51 10.41
CA GLY A 472 -7.10 20.36 11.30
C GLY A 472 -8.28 19.44 10.98
N PHE A 473 -8.40 18.38 11.74
CA PHE A 473 -9.56 17.48 11.69
C PHE A 473 -9.88 16.91 13.06
N LEU A 474 -11.13 16.48 13.21
CA LEU A 474 -11.60 15.68 14.32
C LEU A 474 -12.05 14.33 13.81
N ASN A 475 -11.71 13.29 14.56
CA ASN A 475 -12.14 11.93 14.27
C ASN A 475 -12.48 11.18 15.57
N SER A 476 -13.57 10.44 15.63
CA SER A 476 -13.98 9.71 16.84
C SER A 476 -14.93 8.58 16.52
N GLY A 477 -14.90 7.50 17.31
CA GLY A 477 -15.75 6.35 17.06
C GLY A 477 -15.50 5.20 18.01
N VAL A 478 -16.12 4.07 17.68
CA VAL A 478 -16.08 2.84 18.48
C VAL A 478 -15.77 1.67 17.59
N SER A 479 -14.83 0.85 18.04
CA SER A 479 -14.46 -0.43 17.44
C SER A 479 -14.48 -1.52 18.51
N GLU A 480 -14.60 -2.76 18.09
CA GLU A 480 -14.59 -3.92 18.97
C GLU A 480 -13.39 -4.80 18.64
N TRP A 481 -12.74 -5.32 19.67
CA TRP A 481 -11.73 -6.36 19.51
C TRP A 481 -12.42 -7.72 19.51
N GLU A 482 -12.17 -8.49 18.47
CA GLU A 482 -12.76 -9.79 18.22
C GLU A 482 -11.70 -10.87 18.14
N GLU A 483 -12.05 -12.06 18.64
CA GLU A 483 -11.33 -13.28 18.35
C GLU A 483 -11.91 -13.90 17.07
N ARG A 484 -11.11 -13.91 15.99
CA ARG A 484 -11.58 -14.35 14.65
C ARG A 484 -11.41 -15.84 14.43
N ASN A 485 -10.47 -16.49 15.12
CA ASN A 485 -10.21 -17.91 14.97
C ASN A 485 -9.92 -18.52 16.36
N PRO A 486 -10.95 -18.63 17.21
CA PRO A 486 -10.81 -19.21 18.54
C PRO A 486 -10.45 -20.70 18.48
N GLN A 487 -9.76 -21.20 19.51
CA GLN A 487 -9.30 -22.59 19.57
C GLN A 487 -10.36 -23.58 20.11
N GLY A 488 -11.40 -23.10 20.79
CA GLY A 488 -12.41 -23.96 21.41
C GLY A 488 -13.33 -24.61 20.38
N GLU A 489 -13.59 -25.91 20.51
CA GLU A 489 -14.56 -26.62 19.67
C GLU A 489 -15.97 -25.99 19.86
N GLY A 490 -16.59 -25.58 18.75
CA GLY A 490 -17.89 -24.91 18.76
C GLY A 490 -17.86 -23.40 19.04
N GLU A 491 -16.68 -22.80 19.29
CA GLU A 491 -16.57 -21.34 19.41
C GLU A 491 -16.63 -20.66 18.04
N GLY A 492 -17.59 -19.76 17.85
CA GLY A 492 -17.61 -18.83 16.72
C GLY A 492 -16.82 -17.55 17.00
N VAL A 493 -16.71 -16.68 16.00
CA VAL A 493 -16.13 -15.33 16.19
C VAL A 493 -16.86 -14.60 17.31
N TYR A 494 -16.13 -13.98 18.23
CA TYR A 494 -16.72 -13.19 19.32
C TYR A 494 -15.94 -11.92 19.65
N ALA A 495 -16.65 -10.85 19.99
CA ALA A 495 -16.07 -9.64 20.57
C ALA A 495 -15.72 -9.86 22.05
N TYR A 496 -14.58 -9.33 22.48
CA TYR A 496 -14.12 -9.40 23.87
C TYR A 496 -13.77 -8.04 24.50
N ALA A 497 -13.58 -6.98 23.72
CA ALA A 497 -13.43 -5.63 24.26
C ALA A 497 -14.06 -4.58 23.35
N ARG A 498 -14.67 -3.56 23.96
CA ARG A 498 -15.13 -2.36 23.26
C ARG A 498 -14.09 -1.26 23.45
N HIS A 499 -13.60 -0.70 22.35
CA HIS A 499 -12.56 0.32 22.32
C HIS A 499 -13.11 1.60 21.66
N ARG A 500 -13.20 2.67 22.45
CA ARG A 500 -13.59 4.01 21.99
C ARG A 500 -12.34 4.85 21.79
N THR A 501 -12.24 5.50 20.64
CA THR A 501 -11.06 6.29 20.26
C THR A 501 -11.51 7.64 19.72
N ALA A 502 -10.77 8.69 20.06
CA ALA A 502 -10.93 10.02 19.48
C ALA A 502 -9.54 10.60 19.15
N CYS A 503 -9.49 11.37 18.07
CA CYS A 503 -8.30 12.00 17.55
C CYS A 503 -8.60 13.44 17.09
N ALA A 504 -7.68 14.36 17.31
CA ALA A 504 -7.71 15.72 16.78
C ALA A 504 -6.36 16.08 16.14
N ALA A 505 -6.34 16.42 14.85
CA ALA A 505 -5.21 17.12 14.25
C ALA A 505 -5.35 18.63 14.52
N LEU A 506 -4.33 19.23 15.11
CA LEU A 506 -4.36 20.63 15.55
C LEU A 506 -4.04 21.61 14.40
N PRO A 507 -4.55 22.85 14.44
CA PRO A 507 -4.18 23.91 13.49
C PRO A 507 -2.69 24.31 13.44
N ASP A 508 -1.85 23.77 14.33
CA ASP A 508 -0.40 24.02 14.35
C ASP A 508 0.37 23.33 13.20
N GLY A 509 -0.33 22.58 12.35
CA GLY A 509 0.23 21.95 11.16
C GLY A 509 1.11 20.74 11.44
N LYS A 510 1.19 20.25 12.69
CA LYS A 510 2.12 19.17 13.04
C LYS A 510 1.67 18.20 14.13
N THR A 511 0.74 18.61 14.99
CA THR A 511 0.37 17.82 16.17
C THR A 511 -0.95 17.09 15.95
N MET A 512 -1.03 15.86 16.47
CA MET A 512 -2.24 15.08 16.64
C MET A 512 -2.41 14.68 18.10
N LEU A 513 -3.58 14.94 18.68
CA LEU A 513 -3.98 14.53 20.02
C LEU A 513 -4.89 13.31 19.94
N PHE A 514 -4.80 12.42 20.92
CA PHE A 514 -5.58 11.19 21.01
C PHE A 514 -6.13 10.98 22.41
N LEU A 515 -7.33 10.41 22.48
CA LEU A 515 -7.96 9.90 23.68
C LEU A 515 -8.47 8.48 23.39
N GLU A 516 -8.21 7.55 24.30
CA GLU A 516 -8.69 6.17 24.18
C GLU A 516 -9.29 5.65 25.49
N TYR A 517 -10.31 4.81 25.34
CA TYR A 517 -10.97 4.12 26.45
C TYR A 517 -11.47 2.75 26.01
N ALA A 518 -10.94 1.69 26.61
CA ALA A 518 -11.31 0.31 26.28
C ALA A 518 -11.69 -0.50 27.51
N VAL A 519 -12.78 -1.25 27.39
CA VAL A 519 -13.35 -2.08 28.45
C VAL A 519 -13.63 -3.47 27.91
N MET A 520 -13.27 -4.50 28.68
CA MET A 520 -13.61 -5.88 28.37
C MET A 520 -15.12 -6.10 28.40
N THR A 521 -15.68 -6.69 27.34
CA THR A 521 -17.11 -7.02 27.22
C THR A 521 -17.36 -8.52 27.43
N LYS A 522 -16.34 -9.35 27.17
CA LYS A 522 -16.33 -10.79 27.43
C LYS A 522 -15.05 -11.16 28.16
N GLU A 523 -15.11 -12.23 28.92
CA GLU A 523 -13.90 -12.84 29.46
C GLU A 523 -13.02 -13.39 28.33
N ALA A 524 -11.73 -13.08 28.36
CA ALA A 524 -10.77 -13.58 27.39
C ALA A 524 -9.38 -13.75 28.03
N THR A 525 -8.56 -14.60 27.41
CA THR A 525 -7.12 -14.71 27.70
C THR A 525 -6.38 -13.69 26.85
N ILE A 526 -5.75 -12.72 27.50
CA ILE A 526 -5.03 -11.61 26.87
C ILE A 526 -3.53 -11.78 27.09
N ASP A 527 -2.77 -11.69 26.00
CA ASP A 527 -1.32 -11.79 26.02
C ASP A 527 -0.70 -10.41 26.25
N GLU A 528 -1.13 -9.42 25.46
CA GLU A 528 -0.58 -8.06 25.50
C GLU A 528 -1.68 -7.00 25.49
N ILE A 529 -1.49 -5.96 26.30
CA ILE A 529 -2.24 -4.71 26.24
C ILE A 529 -1.24 -3.59 25.99
N LYS A 530 -1.45 -2.83 24.91
CA LYS A 530 -0.58 -1.76 24.45
C LYS A 530 -1.43 -0.51 24.25
N GLY A 531 -1.18 0.57 24.99
CA GLY A 531 -1.81 1.87 24.74
C GLY A 531 -1.00 2.68 23.73
N MET A 532 -1.65 3.56 22.97
CA MET A 532 -1.10 4.32 21.83
C MET A 532 -0.58 3.46 20.65
N SER A 533 0.25 2.45 20.90
CA SER A 533 0.90 1.56 19.92
C SER A 533 1.41 2.29 18.66
N LEU A 534 2.25 3.30 18.85
CA LEU A 534 2.93 3.95 17.73
C LEU A 534 3.97 2.99 17.15
N LYS A 535 3.75 2.53 15.92
CA LYS A 535 4.69 1.73 15.14
C LYS A 535 5.76 2.65 14.57
N MET A 536 6.99 2.45 15.01
CA MET A 536 8.15 3.19 14.54
C MET A 536 9.10 2.24 13.81
N PRO A 537 9.06 2.19 12.46
CA PRO A 537 9.96 1.32 11.71
C PRO A 537 11.42 1.59 12.09
N ASN A 538 12.15 0.51 12.38
CA ASN A 538 13.57 0.56 12.71
C ASN A 538 14.27 -0.61 11.98
N ASP A 539 14.40 -0.47 10.68
CA ASP A 539 14.84 -1.54 9.77
C ASP A 539 15.66 -0.90 8.64
N LEU A 540 15.67 -1.49 7.45
CA LEU A 540 16.43 -1.01 6.31
C LEU A 540 16.26 0.50 5.98
N PHE A 541 15.04 1.03 6.02
CA PHE A 541 14.75 2.35 5.44
C PHE A 541 15.33 3.53 6.23
N ASN A 542 15.60 3.35 7.52
CA ASN A 542 16.30 4.31 8.38
C ASN A 542 17.77 3.92 8.65
N GLY A 543 18.32 2.95 7.91
CA GLY A 543 19.67 2.45 8.14
C GLY A 543 19.81 1.51 9.35
N GLY A 544 18.69 0.95 9.84
CA GLY A 544 18.68 -0.05 10.91
C GLY A 544 19.00 0.51 12.28
N LYS A 545 18.70 1.78 12.53
CA LYS A 545 19.04 2.45 13.79
C LYS A 545 18.11 3.63 14.08
N ARG A 546 17.68 3.77 15.34
CA ARG A 546 16.93 4.93 15.86
C ARG A 546 17.59 5.50 17.09
N VAL A 547 17.46 6.81 17.28
CA VAL A 547 17.88 7.50 18.49
C VAL A 547 16.65 8.06 19.21
N TYR A 548 16.51 7.72 20.48
CA TYR A 548 15.42 8.15 21.34
C TYR A 548 15.96 9.10 22.41
N ARG A 549 15.29 10.24 22.62
CA ARG A 549 15.70 11.26 23.60
C ARG A 549 14.57 11.61 24.55
N ALA A 550 14.91 11.83 25.81
CA ALA A 550 13.98 12.30 26.83
C ALA A 550 14.66 13.30 27.78
N PRO A 551 13.90 14.10 28.56
CA PRO A 551 14.47 15.01 29.55
C PRO A 551 15.40 14.30 30.55
N GLY A 552 16.31 15.06 31.15
CA GLY A 552 17.29 14.52 32.10
C GLY A 552 18.51 13.88 31.43
N ASN A 553 18.90 14.35 30.23
CA ASN A 553 20.02 13.85 29.43
C ASN A 553 19.90 12.37 29.05
N VAL A 554 18.66 11.89 28.85
CA VAL A 554 18.42 10.53 28.37
C VAL A 554 18.56 10.52 26.85
N GLU A 555 19.53 9.76 26.36
CA GLU A 555 19.68 9.41 24.94
C GLU A 555 19.89 7.91 24.82
N ILE A 556 19.07 7.23 24.02
CA ILE A 556 19.10 5.79 23.82
C ILE A 556 19.17 5.52 22.33
N GLU A 557 20.28 4.94 21.92
CA GLU A 557 20.48 4.47 20.56
C GLU A 557 20.11 2.99 20.46
N LEU A 558 19.22 2.63 19.54
CA LEU A 558 18.71 1.27 19.41
C LEU A 558 18.83 0.75 17.97
N PRO A 559 19.47 -0.42 17.75
CA PRO A 559 19.54 -1.04 16.44
C PRO A 559 18.19 -1.62 16.02
N GLY A 560 17.97 -1.75 14.72
CA GLY A 560 16.83 -2.46 14.16
C GLY A 560 16.97 -3.96 14.29
N ASN A 561 15.85 -4.67 14.47
CA ASN A 561 15.78 -6.14 14.49
C ASN A 561 16.84 -6.80 15.41
N PRO A 562 16.77 -6.59 16.73
CA PRO A 562 17.83 -6.98 17.68
C PRO A 562 18.05 -8.49 17.84
N GLY A 563 17.17 -9.35 17.30
CA GLY A 563 17.27 -10.81 17.42
C GLY A 563 16.81 -11.38 18.77
N SER A 564 16.54 -10.53 19.75
CA SER A 564 16.00 -10.88 21.06
C SER A 564 15.07 -9.77 21.56
N THR A 565 14.09 -10.13 22.39
CA THR A 565 13.18 -9.14 22.98
C THR A 565 13.94 -8.28 23.99
N ASP A 566 13.91 -6.96 23.80
CA ASP A 566 14.67 -5.98 24.61
C ASP A 566 13.88 -4.68 24.81
N SER A 567 12.70 -4.78 25.43
CA SER A 567 11.84 -3.62 25.66
C SER A 567 12.43 -2.69 26.73
N ARG A 568 12.37 -1.37 26.50
CA ARG A 568 12.94 -0.34 27.38
C ARG A 568 11.85 0.56 27.94
N THR A 569 11.87 0.81 29.25
CA THR A 569 11.00 1.82 29.88
C THR A 569 11.78 3.10 30.10
N VAL A 570 11.23 4.20 29.62
CA VAL A 570 11.76 5.55 29.79
C VAL A 570 10.89 6.27 30.82
N SER A 571 11.51 6.70 31.93
CA SER A 571 10.85 7.42 33.02
C SER A 571 10.60 8.89 32.66
N SER A 572 9.74 9.11 31.66
CA SER A 572 9.40 10.41 31.13
C SER A 572 7.99 10.38 30.51
N ASP A 573 7.29 11.50 30.62
CA ASP A 573 6.02 11.77 29.94
C ASP A 573 6.20 12.08 28.45
N ARG A 574 7.45 12.17 27.97
CA ARG A 574 7.76 12.57 26.60
C ARG A 574 9.00 11.88 26.03
N LEU A 575 9.00 11.68 24.72
CA LEU A 575 10.07 11.03 23.97
C LEU A 575 10.20 11.68 22.60
N SER A 576 11.43 12.04 22.21
CA SER A 576 11.77 12.42 20.84
C SER A 576 12.44 11.25 20.13
N ILE A 577 12.16 11.11 18.85
CA ILE A 577 12.66 10.06 17.96
C ILE A 577 13.39 10.75 16.81
N ASP A 578 14.70 10.50 16.72
CA ASP A 578 15.64 11.09 15.76
C ASP A 578 15.61 12.63 15.65
N GLY A 579 15.08 13.34 16.66
CA GLY A 579 14.87 14.80 16.56
C GLY A 579 13.88 15.20 15.46
N ALA A 580 12.97 14.29 15.09
CA ALA A 580 12.02 14.50 13.99
C ALA A 580 10.58 14.10 14.34
N LEU A 581 10.35 13.29 15.36
CA LEU A 581 9.01 13.00 15.86
C LEU A 581 8.99 13.02 17.38
N ASN A 582 8.01 13.71 17.96
CA ASN A 582 7.86 13.83 19.41
C ASN A 582 6.56 13.16 19.86
N VAL A 583 6.63 12.45 20.99
CA VAL A 583 5.53 11.73 21.62
C VAL A 583 5.35 12.24 23.03
N TYR A 584 4.10 12.45 23.45
CA TYR A 584 3.74 12.93 24.78
C TYR A 584 2.62 12.05 25.38
N SER A 585 2.84 11.52 26.59
CA SER A 585 1.83 10.88 27.42
C SER A 585 1.09 11.97 28.21
N LEU A 586 -0.10 12.36 27.74
CA LEU A 586 -0.87 13.46 28.35
C LEU A 586 -1.51 13.03 29.68
N TYR A 587 -1.93 11.76 29.77
CA TYR A 587 -2.32 11.08 31.01
C TYR A 587 -2.40 9.57 30.80
N GLY A 588 -2.49 8.82 31.92
CA GLY A 588 -2.64 7.37 31.95
C GLY A 588 -1.33 6.66 32.31
N SER A 589 -0.20 7.32 32.07
CA SER A 589 1.13 6.90 32.52
C SER A 589 2.08 8.08 32.52
N ASP A 590 3.01 8.12 33.48
CA ASP A 590 4.12 9.08 33.53
C ASP A 590 5.40 8.51 32.90
N THR A 591 5.29 7.36 32.21
CA THR A 591 6.39 6.65 31.55
C THR A 591 6.00 6.22 30.14
N LEU A 592 7.01 6.04 29.29
CA LEU A 592 6.86 5.50 27.94
C LEU A 592 7.67 4.22 27.80
N THR A 593 7.09 3.18 27.20
CA THR A 593 7.77 1.93 26.87
C THR A 593 8.09 1.89 25.38
N ILE A 594 9.35 1.62 25.04
CA ILE A 594 9.80 1.24 23.71
C ILE A 594 9.78 -0.29 23.69
N ARG A 595 8.68 -0.89 23.20
CA ARG A 595 8.57 -2.35 23.05
C ARG A 595 9.40 -2.78 21.84
N ARG A 596 10.30 -3.73 22.05
CA ARG A 596 11.24 -4.22 21.04
C ARG A 596 11.13 -5.74 20.93
N PRO A 597 10.38 -6.24 19.93
CA PRO A 597 10.26 -7.69 19.73
C PRO A 597 11.57 -8.29 19.24
N ALA A 598 11.71 -9.62 19.36
CA ALA A 598 12.91 -10.32 18.91
C ALA A 598 13.09 -10.32 17.38
N SER A 599 12.00 -10.19 16.63
CA SER A 599 11.99 -10.27 15.19
C SER A 599 10.97 -9.29 14.58
N ARG A 600 10.90 -9.26 13.25
CA ARG A 600 9.91 -8.48 12.51
C ARG A 600 8.48 -8.90 12.90
N GLU A 601 7.62 -7.94 13.22
CA GLU A 601 6.21 -8.20 13.60
C GLU A 601 5.19 -7.43 12.74
N ILE A 602 5.63 -6.62 11.77
CA ILE A 602 4.71 -6.08 10.76
C ILE A 602 4.38 -7.20 9.78
N VAL A 603 3.11 -7.62 9.77
CA VAL A 603 2.66 -8.84 9.10
C VAL A 603 2.01 -8.56 7.76
N ILE A 604 2.08 -9.58 6.91
CA ILE A 604 1.16 -9.76 5.79
C ILE A 604 -0.14 -10.29 6.37
N HIS A 605 -1.21 -9.50 6.27
CA HIS A 605 -2.48 -9.88 6.87
C HIS A 605 -3.11 -11.03 6.08
N ARG A 606 -3.38 -12.14 6.77
CA ARG A 606 -4.10 -13.33 6.29
C ARG A 606 -5.09 -13.77 7.35
N LYS A 607 -6.08 -14.57 6.95
CA LYS A 607 -7.10 -15.10 7.87
C LYS A 607 -6.48 -15.95 8.98
N ASN A 608 -5.51 -16.81 8.64
CA ASN A 608 -4.85 -17.76 9.54
C ASN A 608 -3.33 -17.80 9.29
N GLY A 609 -2.57 -18.29 10.27
CA GLY A 609 -1.12 -18.48 10.17
C GLY A 609 -0.70 -19.63 9.22
N PRO A 610 0.61 -19.84 8.99
CA PRO A 610 1.73 -19.11 9.61
C PRO A 610 1.80 -17.65 9.14
N TRP A 611 2.10 -16.75 10.09
CA TRP A 611 2.26 -15.33 9.80
C TRP A 611 3.55 -15.09 9.03
N MET A 612 3.48 -14.20 8.04
CA MET A 612 4.63 -13.76 7.26
C MET A 612 4.98 -12.32 7.62
N TYR A 613 6.26 -12.06 7.85
CA TYR A 613 6.73 -10.79 8.39
C TYR A 613 7.52 -10.00 7.35
N SER A 614 7.29 -8.69 7.32
CA SER A 614 7.79 -7.84 6.24
C SER A 614 8.69 -6.69 6.71
N LEU A 615 8.53 -6.19 7.94
CA LEU A 615 9.27 -5.03 8.44
C LEU A 615 9.39 -5.11 9.96
N TYR A 616 10.52 -4.66 10.50
CA TYR A 616 10.72 -4.46 11.93
C TYR A 616 10.27 -3.06 12.34
N ALA A 617 9.57 -2.96 13.48
CA ALA A 617 9.24 -1.70 14.11
C ALA A 617 9.43 -1.83 15.63
N ASP A 618 10.00 -0.78 16.23
CA ASP A 618 9.83 -0.56 17.66
C ASP A 618 8.38 -0.07 17.88
N GLU A 619 7.78 -0.38 19.03
CA GLU A 619 6.44 0.11 19.37
C GLU A 619 6.51 1.03 20.60
N ILE A 620 6.14 2.30 20.43
CA ILE A 620 6.09 3.24 21.53
C ILE A 620 4.71 3.14 22.18
N CYS A 621 4.68 2.87 23.48
CA CYS A 621 3.47 2.62 24.26
C CYS A 621 3.48 3.51 25.51
N ASN A 622 2.36 4.17 25.81
CA ASN A 622 2.15 4.81 27.12
C ASN A 622 1.69 3.79 28.18
N THR A 623 1.01 2.74 27.77
CA THR A 623 0.65 1.58 28.61
C THR A 623 1.20 0.33 27.94
N TYR A 624 1.95 -0.49 28.67
CA TYR A 624 2.40 -1.79 28.20
C TYR A 624 2.24 -2.84 29.30
N ARG A 625 1.49 -3.91 29.00
CA ARG A 625 1.33 -5.07 29.88
C ARG A 625 1.44 -6.34 29.04
N SER A 626 2.28 -7.27 29.46
CA SER A 626 2.48 -8.58 28.83
C SER A 626 2.12 -9.70 29.81
N GLY A 627 1.69 -10.85 29.31
CA GLY A 627 1.29 -11.99 30.14
C GLY A 627 0.06 -11.67 31.01
N CYS A 628 -0.92 -10.93 30.45
CA CYS A 628 -2.07 -10.45 31.22
C CYS A 628 -2.97 -11.61 31.71
N GLY A 629 -2.97 -12.74 30.99
CA GLY A 629 -3.75 -13.91 31.34
C GLY A 629 -5.25 -13.66 31.25
N ARG A 630 -6.02 -14.17 32.21
CA ARG A 630 -7.48 -14.08 32.22
C ARG A 630 -7.96 -12.67 32.63
N VAL A 631 -8.68 -11.99 31.75
CA VAL A 631 -9.27 -10.67 32.02
C VAL A 631 -10.80 -10.74 31.98
N ARG A 632 -11.48 -10.20 33.01
CA ARG A 632 -12.94 -10.30 33.19
C ARG A 632 -13.72 -9.16 32.50
N PRO A 633 -14.99 -9.37 32.10
CA PRO A 633 -15.87 -8.28 31.65
C PRO A 633 -15.94 -7.13 32.66
N GLY A 634 -16.08 -5.90 32.17
CA GLY A 634 -16.11 -4.68 32.98
C GLY A 634 -14.72 -4.15 33.36
N THR A 635 -13.65 -4.91 33.11
CA THR A 635 -12.27 -4.44 33.35
C THR A 635 -11.91 -3.34 32.35
N VAL A 636 -11.53 -2.16 32.85
CA VAL A 636 -10.91 -1.11 32.04
C VAL A 636 -9.49 -1.52 31.71
N VAL A 637 -9.21 -1.72 30.42
CA VAL A 637 -7.89 -2.15 29.93
C VAL A 637 -7.10 -1.01 29.29
N LEU A 638 -7.76 0.06 28.84
CA LEU A 638 -7.11 1.29 28.39
C LEU A 638 -7.94 2.50 28.84
N ASP A 639 -7.30 3.53 29.39
CA ASP A 639 -7.85 4.86 29.62
C ASP A 639 -6.67 5.85 29.58
N GLY A 640 -6.42 6.41 28.40
CA GLY A 640 -5.19 7.16 28.15
C GLY A 640 -5.39 8.32 27.19
N GLY A 641 -4.54 9.33 27.33
CA GLY A 641 -4.44 10.44 26.39
C GLY A 641 -2.99 10.65 26.00
N TYR A 642 -2.74 10.87 24.71
CA TYR A 642 -1.40 11.03 24.17
C TYR A 642 -1.40 12.02 23.00
N ALA A 643 -0.22 12.56 22.69
CA ALA A 643 0.00 13.41 21.52
C ALA A 643 1.21 12.94 20.74
N VAL A 644 1.15 13.13 19.43
CA VAL A 644 2.29 12.94 18.52
C VAL A 644 2.44 14.21 17.68
N ALA A 645 3.66 14.72 17.60
CA ALA A 645 3.98 15.94 16.86
C ALA A 645 5.13 15.69 15.88
N ALA A 646 4.91 16.00 14.61
CA ALA A 646 5.90 15.90 13.56
C ALA A 646 6.84 17.12 13.52
N GLY A 647 8.14 16.87 13.50
CA GLY A 647 9.19 17.88 13.37
C GLY A 647 9.88 18.26 14.68
N GLY A 648 11.12 18.71 14.54
CA GLY A 648 11.90 19.41 15.56
C GLY A 648 12.50 18.55 16.68
N GLU A 649 13.46 19.14 17.38
CA GLU A 649 13.93 18.69 18.69
C GLU A 649 12.77 18.59 19.69
N LEU A 650 13.01 17.93 20.83
CA LEU A 650 11.99 17.70 21.83
C LEU A 650 11.37 19.01 22.34
N GLU A 651 10.16 19.32 21.87
CA GLU A 651 9.44 20.50 22.33
C GLU A 651 8.93 20.32 23.77
N THR A 652 8.68 21.43 24.44
CA THR A 652 8.20 21.47 25.83
C THR A 652 6.75 21.97 25.95
N PRO A 653 5.78 21.34 25.26
CA PRO A 653 4.38 21.73 25.43
C PRO A 653 3.97 21.54 26.88
N VAL A 654 3.02 22.37 27.31
CA VAL A 654 2.35 22.23 28.61
C VAL A 654 1.02 21.55 28.37
N PHE A 655 0.80 20.44 29.06
CA PHE A 655 -0.44 19.70 28.98
C PHE A 655 -0.89 19.19 30.34
N ARG A 656 -2.19 18.94 30.47
CA ARG A 656 -2.79 18.33 31.66
C ARG A 656 -4.14 17.73 31.34
N ARG A 657 -4.50 16.67 32.06
CA ARG A 657 -5.87 16.17 32.10
C ARG A 657 -6.74 17.15 32.89
N LEU A 658 -7.89 17.51 32.33
CA LEU A 658 -8.92 18.28 33.03
C LEU A 658 -9.97 17.30 33.58
N PRO A 659 -10.23 17.29 34.90
CA PRO A 659 -11.27 16.46 35.48
C PRO A 659 -12.64 16.76 34.87
N GLN A 660 -13.39 15.71 34.55
CA GLN A 660 -14.74 15.79 34.00
C GLN A 660 -15.61 14.69 34.62
N ASN A 661 -16.92 14.86 34.56
CA ASN A 661 -17.86 13.89 35.11
C ASN A 661 -17.95 12.64 34.23
N GLY A 662 -18.08 11.46 34.87
CA GLY A 662 -18.34 10.20 34.20
C GLY A 662 -17.27 9.76 33.21
N LEU A 663 -17.70 9.42 31.99
CA LEU A 663 -16.84 8.95 30.90
C LEU A 663 -16.43 10.05 29.91
N LEU A 664 -16.60 11.32 30.27
CA LEU A 664 -16.00 12.42 29.54
C LEU A 664 -14.49 12.45 29.86
N ARG A 665 -13.65 12.51 28.82
CA ARG A 665 -12.20 12.70 28.94
C ARG A 665 -11.85 14.01 28.28
N MET A 666 -10.98 14.80 28.92
CA MET A 666 -10.56 16.10 28.42
C MET A 666 -9.11 16.38 28.77
N VAL A 667 -8.38 16.91 27.81
CA VAL A 667 -7.00 17.35 27.96
C VAL A 667 -6.86 18.79 27.48
N GLU A 668 -6.01 19.54 28.17
CA GLU A 668 -5.47 20.82 27.71
C GLU A 668 -4.09 20.56 27.11
N PHE A 669 -3.81 21.12 25.94
CA PHE A 669 -2.52 21.07 25.28
C PHE A 669 -2.13 22.48 24.81
N ARG A 670 -0.94 22.94 25.19
CA ARG A 670 -0.44 24.28 24.86
C ARG A 670 0.99 24.19 24.33
N ASN A 671 1.21 24.76 23.17
CA ASN A 671 2.53 25.02 22.59
C ASN A 671 2.64 26.48 22.15
N GLU A 672 3.67 26.83 21.39
CA GLU A 672 3.90 28.21 20.91
C GLU A 672 2.82 28.68 19.92
N SER A 673 2.18 27.77 19.19
CA SER A 673 1.16 28.08 18.19
C SER A 673 -0.23 28.28 18.77
N GLY A 674 -0.47 27.84 20.01
CA GLY A 674 -1.77 28.04 20.65
C GLY A 674 -2.02 27.15 21.86
N ARG A 675 -3.26 27.27 22.35
CA ARG A 675 -3.79 26.51 23.47
C ARG A 675 -5.10 25.87 23.06
N TRP A 676 -5.17 24.55 23.15
CA TRP A 676 -6.33 23.77 22.75
C TRP A 676 -6.86 22.92 23.89
N LEU A 677 -8.16 22.69 23.83
CA LEU A 677 -8.86 21.77 24.69
C LEU A 677 -9.44 20.67 23.82
N PHE A 678 -9.09 19.42 24.07
CA PHE A 678 -9.63 18.28 23.34
C PHE A 678 -10.40 17.38 24.30
N ALA A 679 -11.66 17.08 23.95
CA ALA A 679 -12.51 16.22 24.76
C ALA A 679 -13.21 15.15 23.93
N ALA A 680 -13.42 13.99 24.53
CA ALA A 680 -14.16 12.87 23.96
C ALA A 680 -15.19 12.34 24.96
N ASN A 681 -16.42 12.19 24.52
CA ASN A 681 -17.49 11.60 25.32
C ASN A 681 -17.56 10.09 25.06
N PHE A 682 -17.02 9.31 25.99
CA PHE A 682 -17.06 7.84 25.94
C PHE A 682 -18.27 7.23 26.66
N GLY A 683 -19.19 8.09 27.14
CA GLY A 683 -20.46 7.68 27.74
C GLY A 683 -21.56 7.44 26.71
N GLU A 684 -22.71 6.99 27.21
CA GLU A 684 -23.91 6.70 26.41
C GLU A 684 -24.89 7.89 26.34
N GLU A 685 -24.67 8.94 27.14
CA GLU A 685 -25.47 10.16 27.17
C GLU A 685 -24.64 11.38 26.76
N ALA A 686 -25.30 12.44 26.28
CA ALA A 686 -24.63 13.70 25.97
C ALA A 686 -24.02 14.31 27.24
N ALA A 687 -22.81 14.86 27.12
CA ALA A 687 -22.08 15.43 28.26
C ALA A 687 -21.86 16.93 28.08
N ALA A 688 -22.01 17.70 29.16
CA ALA A 688 -21.61 19.10 29.21
C ALA A 688 -20.19 19.21 29.79
N PRO A 689 -19.22 19.74 29.04
CA PRO A 689 -17.84 19.84 29.53
C PRO A 689 -17.71 21.03 30.49
N GLN A 690 -16.91 20.86 31.53
CA GLN A 690 -16.43 21.97 32.34
C GLN A 690 -15.30 22.67 31.56
N LEU A 691 -15.60 23.83 30.96
CA LEU A 691 -14.67 24.59 30.14
C LEU A 691 -14.06 25.78 30.91
N PRO A 692 -12.77 26.08 30.71
CA PRO A 692 -12.21 27.37 31.08
C PRO A 692 -12.91 28.54 30.36
N ALA A 693 -12.96 29.71 31.01
CA ALA A 693 -13.51 30.91 30.39
C ALA A 693 -12.76 31.28 29.10
N GLY A 694 -13.48 31.70 28.07
CA GLY A 694 -12.92 32.10 26.77
C GLY A 694 -12.78 30.97 25.75
N ALA A 695 -13.11 29.72 26.09
CA ALA A 695 -13.00 28.59 25.15
C ALA A 695 -13.95 28.74 23.96
N ALA A 696 -13.40 28.86 22.75
CA ALA A 696 -14.12 28.91 21.49
C ALA A 696 -14.13 27.53 20.82
N LEU A 697 -15.32 27.00 20.50
CA LEU A 697 -15.45 25.71 19.82
C LEU A 697 -14.90 25.84 18.39
N LEU A 698 -13.90 25.02 18.06
CA LEU A 698 -13.37 24.93 16.70
C LEU A 698 -14.17 23.92 15.87
N ALA A 699 -14.41 22.73 16.43
CA ALA A 699 -15.12 21.67 15.72
C ALA A 699 -15.71 20.63 16.69
N GLY A 700 -16.70 19.89 16.20
CA GLY A 700 -17.24 18.70 16.87
C GLY A 700 -18.38 18.96 17.86
N SER A 701 -18.73 17.93 18.62
CA SER A 701 -19.76 17.97 19.68
C SER A 701 -19.53 16.85 20.69
N LEU A 702 -20.15 16.92 21.87
CA LEU A 702 -20.06 15.89 22.90
C LEU A 702 -21.33 15.03 23.02
N LYS A 703 -21.95 14.72 21.88
CA LYS A 703 -22.91 13.61 21.79
C LYS A 703 -22.21 12.27 22.11
N PRO A 704 -22.95 11.21 22.48
CA PRO A 704 -22.36 9.89 22.76
C PRO A 704 -21.42 9.43 21.63
N GLY A 705 -20.20 9.04 22.00
CA GLY A 705 -19.17 8.57 21.05
C GLY A 705 -18.58 9.64 20.13
N ARG A 706 -18.82 10.93 20.41
CA ARG A 706 -18.27 12.07 19.64
C ARG A 706 -17.18 12.80 20.43
N ALA A 707 -16.40 13.59 19.71
CA ALA A 707 -15.35 14.43 20.26
C ALA A 707 -15.51 15.89 19.81
N ALA A 708 -14.87 16.79 20.55
CA ALA A 708 -14.88 18.22 20.30
C ALA A 708 -13.52 18.85 20.64
N LEU A 709 -13.18 19.89 19.89
CA LEU A 709 -11.94 20.66 20.02
C LEU A 709 -12.28 22.14 20.20
N TRP A 710 -11.66 22.78 21.18
CA TRP A 710 -11.74 24.21 21.41
C TRP A 710 -10.36 24.85 21.36
N GLN A 711 -10.33 26.15 21.07
CA GLN A 711 -9.17 27.02 21.22
C GLN A 711 -9.43 28.02 22.35
N LEU A 712 -8.39 28.32 23.13
CA LEU A 712 -8.39 29.33 24.19
C LEU A 712 -7.60 30.56 23.81
#